data_AF-A0A8H9DBG3-F1
#
_entry.id   AF-A0A8H9DBG3-F1
#
_cell.length_a   1.000
_cell.length_b   1.000
_cell.length_c   1.000
_cell.angle_alpha   90.00
_cell.angle_beta   90.00
_cell.angle_gamma   90.00
#
_symmetry.space_group_name_H-M   'P 1'
#
loop_
_entity.id
_entity.type
_entity.pdbx_description
1 polymer ?
#
loop_
_entity_poly.entity_id
_entity_poly.type
_entity_poly.pdbx_seq_one_letter_code
_entity_poly.pdbx_strand_id
1 'polypeptide(L)'
;MTKRGKQAIREADARKYGFLAVPLSKTRSIQAAHEPRKPDARFLAYLGKAVIWGTLTFYITKEFASHHFWLVVLSVLLFSIPIVICGIYGNTIRQIWRLTIFRKQGWLFKWLSSRFFKSIFWALWALGTSFFMLIQFHGYNDLEWMAFFLVIPVFWLAYKFFRYFIAQEIAPYLVTEMALTSARRLCPLLMLIIHFVFMAQLVKWPEYLFIHEAISAQKIKFEGLVSSALVSETSQFLAIYNGIKAYLLGQIGTQNSFWGWLLIGAIEFMIYYNACAILSCFLIPPTEFRRLFQPASHTDTPPPLSPSRIATTTTLFTFVTVFIYLYTFKAMEEWVRHTPAIADSRQNAEVLVVQKVEQIGDVFYKKGTIAQLTEARFNALRHVEHSRTKLENQIDSAFDRLEMNVDHYLDWYYSLVGEYTRIGKLLIGELEAFMIEKLEQSLMYGDPFQDFQALLDDLVSTHQAAAHTYQETAQRIMQANRLDPSDNPIQVIQQTTLQDVINPIVPHDVISLPYRLGGGTVAGAVTAAVTGKIIGKLAGKNILKLAASALFKITAGKVAGAAASVGAGAVTGAAIGSVAPGAGTVIGAAVGGIIGGLGAGIAVDKMLIELEEKISREQFRNEILTVIQEVRTEIKAQIVIDHASSAD
;
A
#
# COMPACT_ATOMS: atom_id res chain seq x y z
N MET A 1 9.90 3.84 -104.95
CA MET A 1 8.89 3.07 -104.19
C MET A 1 7.89 4.03 -103.56
N THR A 2 6.65 4.05 -104.06
CA THR A 2 5.57 4.94 -103.62
C THR A 2 5.03 4.56 -102.23
N LYS A 3 4.47 5.52 -101.49
CA LYS A 3 3.91 5.33 -100.12
C LYS A 3 2.93 4.15 -100.03
N ARG A 4 2.19 3.85 -101.11
CA ARG A 4 1.30 2.68 -101.21
C ARG A 4 2.04 1.33 -101.13
N GLY A 5 3.25 1.23 -101.68
CA GLY A 5 4.05 0.01 -101.63
C GLY A 5 4.56 -0.34 -100.23
N LYS A 6 4.88 0.67 -99.41
CA LYS A 6 5.29 0.46 -98.00
C LYS A 6 4.11 0.08 -97.09
N GLN A 7 2.89 0.46 -97.47
CA GLN A 7 1.67 0.15 -96.72
C GLN A 7 1.20 -1.29 -96.98
N ALA A 8 1.27 -1.76 -98.23
CA ALA A 8 0.93 -3.14 -98.59
C ALA A 8 1.87 -4.18 -97.95
N ILE A 9 3.17 -3.87 -97.83
CA ILE A 9 4.14 -4.76 -97.18
C ILE A 9 3.90 -4.85 -95.65
N ARG A 10 3.51 -3.73 -95.01
CA ARG A 10 3.17 -3.73 -93.56
C ARG A 10 1.85 -4.42 -93.25
N GLU A 11 0.86 -4.36 -94.15
CA GLU A 11 -0.41 -5.06 -93.98
C GLU A 11 -0.28 -6.58 -94.19
N ALA A 12 0.66 -7.02 -95.04
CA ALA A 12 1.00 -8.43 -95.20
C ALA A 12 1.70 -9.01 -93.96
N ASP A 13 2.60 -8.26 -93.31
CA ASP A 13 3.25 -8.69 -92.06
C ASP A 13 2.30 -8.69 -90.85
N ALA A 14 1.36 -7.73 -90.78
CA ALA A 14 0.39 -7.66 -89.69
C ALA A 14 -0.59 -8.85 -89.66
N ARG A 15 -0.90 -9.45 -90.81
CA ARG A 15 -1.74 -10.67 -90.88
C ARG A 15 -1.01 -11.93 -90.43
N LYS A 16 0.33 -11.96 -90.48
CA LYS A 16 1.12 -13.13 -90.08
C LYS A 16 1.28 -13.26 -88.56
N TYR A 17 1.07 -12.17 -87.80
CA TYR A 17 1.33 -12.12 -86.35
C TYR A 17 0.16 -11.60 -85.48
N GLY A 18 -1.07 -11.52 -86.00
CA GLY A 18 -2.27 -11.40 -85.15
C GLY A 18 -2.37 -10.17 -84.23
N PHE A 19 -1.67 -9.07 -84.54
CA PHE A 19 -1.77 -7.83 -83.77
C PHE A 19 -2.85 -6.91 -84.37
N LEU A 20 -3.95 -6.74 -83.63
CA LEU A 20 -4.97 -5.71 -83.89
C LEU A 20 -4.34 -4.32 -83.71
N ALA A 21 -4.25 -3.56 -84.81
CA ALA A 21 -3.81 -2.17 -84.80
C ALA A 21 -4.87 -1.27 -84.15
N VAL A 22 -4.49 -0.54 -83.09
CA VAL A 22 -5.31 0.51 -82.45
C VAL A 22 -5.20 1.81 -83.26
N PRO A 23 -6.30 2.45 -83.69
CA PRO A 23 -6.23 3.70 -84.41
C PRO A 23 -5.98 4.89 -83.47
N LEU A 24 -4.89 5.63 -83.71
CA LEU A 24 -4.63 6.95 -83.14
C LEU A 24 -5.60 7.98 -83.74
N SER A 25 -6.75 8.20 -83.09
CA SER A 25 -7.57 9.39 -83.34
C SER A 25 -8.23 9.89 -82.07
N LYS A 26 -7.59 10.88 -81.42
CA LYS A 26 -8.25 11.94 -80.64
C LYS A 26 -7.24 13.00 -80.20
N THR A 27 -6.89 13.89 -81.12
CA THR A 27 -6.61 15.29 -80.77
C THR A 27 -7.92 15.88 -80.23
N ARG A 28 -8.11 15.79 -78.91
CA ARG A 28 -9.21 16.49 -78.24
C ARG A 28 -8.78 17.93 -78.03
N SER A 29 -9.49 18.82 -78.71
CA SER A 29 -9.32 20.27 -78.73
C SER A 29 -9.28 20.91 -77.34
N ILE A 30 -8.53 22.00 -77.26
CA ILE A 30 -8.19 22.84 -76.09
C ILE A 30 -9.41 23.65 -75.57
N GLN A 31 -10.64 23.25 -75.86
CA GLN A 31 -11.85 24.04 -75.59
C GLN A 31 -12.72 23.57 -74.41
N ALA A 32 -12.20 22.74 -73.50
CA ALA A 32 -12.93 22.24 -72.33
C ALA A 32 -12.38 22.78 -70.99
N ALA A 33 -11.96 24.05 -70.94
CA ALA A 33 -11.26 24.60 -69.79
C ALA A 33 -12.16 25.29 -68.73
N HIS A 34 -13.48 25.36 -68.90
CA HIS A 34 -14.37 26.09 -67.96
C HIS A 34 -15.70 25.38 -67.62
N GLU A 35 -15.73 24.04 -67.61
CA GLU A 35 -16.77 23.34 -66.87
C GLU A 35 -16.25 23.01 -65.46
N PRO A 36 -16.98 23.37 -64.37
CA PRO A 36 -16.61 22.92 -63.04
C PRO A 36 -16.61 21.39 -63.04
N ARG A 37 -15.44 20.78 -62.80
CA ARG A 37 -15.28 19.33 -62.67
C ARG A 37 -16.26 18.83 -61.62
N LYS A 38 -17.37 18.21 -62.07
CA LYS A 38 -18.32 17.58 -61.16
C LYS A 38 -17.55 16.57 -60.29
N PRO A 39 -17.71 16.60 -58.96
CA PRO A 39 -17.04 15.65 -58.08
C PRO A 39 -17.36 14.22 -58.51
N ASP A 40 -16.34 13.35 -58.48
CA ASP A 40 -16.48 11.93 -58.81
C ASP A 40 -17.58 11.32 -57.93
N ALA A 41 -18.65 10.77 -58.53
CA ALA A 41 -19.78 10.20 -57.79
C ALA A 41 -19.34 9.11 -56.80
N ARG A 42 -18.23 8.40 -57.10
CA ARG A 42 -17.64 7.41 -56.18
C ARG A 42 -17.02 8.07 -54.96
N PHE A 43 -16.42 9.25 -55.11
CA PHE A 43 -15.87 10.01 -54.00
C PHE A 43 -16.97 10.51 -53.06
N LEU A 44 -18.06 11.07 -53.60
CA LEU A 44 -19.19 11.53 -52.79
C LEU A 44 -19.84 10.38 -52.00
N ALA A 45 -20.03 9.23 -52.66
CA ALA A 45 -20.58 8.05 -51.99
C ALA A 45 -19.65 7.50 -50.89
N TYR A 46 -18.33 7.51 -51.13
CA TYR A 46 -17.34 7.15 -50.13
C TYR A 46 -17.36 8.13 -48.94
N LEU A 47 -17.29 9.43 -49.22
CA LEU A 47 -17.24 10.47 -48.21
C LEU A 47 -18.49 10.45 -47.34
N GLY A 48 -19.68 10.32 -47.93
CA GLY A 48 -20.93 10.22 -47.18
C GLY A 48 -20.93 9.04 -46.20
N LYS A 49 -20.53 7.84 -46.65
CA LYS A 49 -20.42 6.66 -45.77
C LYS A 49 -19.35 6.83 -44.68
N ALA A 50 -18.20 7.40 -45.04
CA ALA A 50 -17.09 7.62 -44.13
C ALA A 50 -17.44 8.65 -43.03
N VAL A 51 -18.15 9.73 -43.39
CA VAL A 51 -18.63 10.74 -42.44
C VAL A 51 -19.67 10.13 -41.50
N ILE A 52 -20.66 9.40 -42.02
CA ILE A 52 -21.67 8.73 -41.19
C ILE A 52 -21.01 7.77 -40.19
N TRP A 53 -20.08 6.94 -40.67
CA TRP A 53 -19.33 6.05 -39.79
C TRP A 53 -18.47 6.82 -38.78
N GLY A 54 -17.81 7.90 -39.18
CA GLY A 54 -17.00 8.71 -38.29
C GLY A 54 -17.82 9.39 -37.19
N THR A 55 -18.98 9.95 -37.53
CA THR A 55 -19.91 10.55 -36.56
C THR A 55 -20.50 9.51 -35.62
N LEU A 56 -20.86 8.34 -36.14
CA LEU A 56 -21.35 7.23 -35.33
C LEU A 56 -20.27 6.73 -34.37
N THR A 57 -19.02 6.63 -34.86
CA THR A 57 -17.87 6.23 -34.05
C THR A 57 -17.68 7.18 -32.88
N PHE A 58 -17.63 8.49 -33.14
CA PHE A 58 -17.48 9.51 -32.11
C PHE A 58 -18.58 9.48 -31.05
N TYR A 59 -19.84 9.31 -31.46
CA TYR A 59 -20.97 9.23 -30.53
C TYR A 59 -20.93 7.94 -29.70
N ILE A 60 -20.75 6.79 -30.35
CA ILE A 60 -20.67 5.49 -29.67
C ILE A 60 -19.58 5.52 -28.61
N THR A 61 -18.39 6.04 -28.92
CA THR A 61 -17.24 6.03 -28.00
C THR A 61 -17.41 6.94 -26.78
N LYS A 62 -18.20 8.01 -26.89
CA LYS A 62 -18.53 8.86 -25.72
C LYS A 62 -19.51 8.18 -24.77
N GLU A 63 -20.43 7.40 -25.31
CA GLU A 63 -21.40 6.61 -24.55
C GLU A 63 -20.88 5.18 -24.25
N PHE A 64 -19.67 4.87 -24.71
CA PHE A 64 -19.08 3.54 -24.62
C PHE A 64 -18.68 3.28 -23.18
N ALA A 65 -19.45 2.42 -22.52
CA ALA A 65 -19.27 1.92 -21.16
C ALA A 65 -19.56 2.89 -20.00
N SER A 66 -20.24 4.01 -20.26
CA SER A 66 -20.80 4.91 -19.23
C SER A 66 -22.12 4.40 -18.64
N HIS A 67 -22.97 3.72 -19.43
CA HIS A 67 -24.35 3.44 -19.01
C HIS A 67 -24.80 1.97 -19.10
N HIS A 68 -24.40 1.18 -20.11
CA HIS A 68 -24.99 -0.15 -20.33
C HIS A 68 -24.03 -1.18 -20.95
N PHE A 69 -23.94 -2.37 -20.35
CA PHE A 69 -23.20 -3.53 -20.87
C PHE A 69 -23.55 -3.88 -22.33
N TRP A 70 -24.83 -3.84 -22.68
CA TRP A 70 -25.29 -4.17 -24.03
C TRP A 70 -24.74 -3.23 -25.11
N LEU A 71 -24.49 -1.98 -24.77
CA LEU A 71 -23.92 -1.00 -25.70
C LEU A 71 -22.49 -1.41 -26.09
N VAL A 72 -21.70 -1.92 -25.14
CA VAL A 72 -20.34 -2.43 -25.40
C VAL A 72 -20.40 -3.60 -26.37
N VAL A 73 -21.23 -4.61 -26.06
CA VAL A 73 -21.39 -5.83 -26.88
C VAL A 73 -21.81 -5.47 -28.31
N LEU A 74 -22.83 -4.64 -28.47
CA LEU A 74 -23.32 -4.24 -29.79
C LEU A 74 -22.30 -3.41 -30.57
N SER A 75 -21.57 -2.51 -29.90
CA SER A 75 -20.57 -1.66 -30.55
C SER A 75 -19.38 -2.47 -31.08
N VAL A 76 -18.86 -3.40 -30.30
CA VAL A 76 -17.77 -4.29 -30.73
C VAL A 76 -18.20 -5.10 -31.95
N LEU A 77 -19.41 -5.65 -31.93
CA LEU A 77 -19.94 -6.40 -33.06
C LEU A 77 -20.08 -5.51 -34.30
N LEU A 78 -20.66 -4.31 -34.16
CA LEU A 78 -20.87 -3.37 -35.25
C LEU A 78 -19.56 -2.98 -35.97
N PHE A 79 -18.49 -2.73 -35.21
CA PHE A 79 -17.17 -2.39 -35.76
C PHE A 79 -16.46 -3.60 -36.37
N SER A 80 -16.68 -4.80 -35.84
CA SER A 80 -16.05 -6.01 -36.35
C SER A 80 -16.56 -6.41 -37.74
N ILE A 81 -17.86 -6.23 -38.03
CA ILE A 81 -18.50 -6.64 -39.30
C ILE A 81 -17.75 -6.11 -40.54
N PRO A 82 -17.53 -4.79 -40.71
CA PRO A 82 -16.80 -4.29 -41.87
C PRO A 82 -15.35 -4.80 -41.94
N ILE A 83 -14.66 -4.95 -40.81
CA ILE A 83 -13.30 -5.50 -40.79
C ILE A 83 -13.28 -6.96 -41.28
N VAL A 84 -14.23 -7.79 -40.81
CA VAL A 84 -14.39 -9.18 -41.27
C VAL A 84 -14.68 -9.24 -42.76
N ILE A 85 -15.64 -8.44 -43.23
CA ILE A 85 -16.03 -8.42 -44.65
C ILE A 85 -14.83 -8.02 -45.52
N CYS A 86 -14.09 -6.97 -45.15
CA CYS A 86 -12.88 -6.54 -45.86
C CYS A 86 -11.83 -7.65 -45.92
N GLY A 87 -11.58 -8.30 -44.78
CA GLY A 87 -10.60 -9.38 -44.65
C GLY A 87 -10.93 -10.61 -45.48
N ILE A 88 -12.17 -11.09 -45.39
CA ILE A 88 -12.66 -12.24 -46.16
C ILE A 88 -12.67 -11.90 -47.65
N TYR A 89 -13.01 -10.67 -48.05
CA TYR A 89 -12.97 -10.23 -49.45
C TYR A 89 -11.57 -10.35 -50.04
N GLY A 90 -10.57 -9.71 -49.42
CA GLY A 90 -9.19 -9.78 -49.90
C GLY A 90 -8.67 -11.22 -49.98
N ASN A 91 -8.97 -12.03 -48.97
CA ASN A 91 -8.59 -13.44 -48.96
C ASN A 91 -9.28 -14.27 -50.05
N THR A 92 -10.55 -13.97 -50.33
CA THR A 92 -11.32 -14.66 -51.37
C THR A 92 -10.75 -14.39 -52.76
N ILE A 93 -10.45 -13.13 -53.07
CA ILE A 93 -9.88 -12.75 -54.36
C ILE A 93 -8.47 -13.36 -54.55
N ARG A 94 -7.60 -13.27 -53.54
CA ARG A 94 -6.27 -13.91 -53.60
C ARG A 94 -6.34 -15.43 -53.69
N GLN A 95 -7.34 -16.03 -53.05
CA GLN A 95 -7.57 -17.46 -53.13
C GLN A 95 -8.04 -17.88 -54.52
N ILE A 96 -8.95 -17.11 -55.15
CA ILE A 96 -9.35 -17.34 -56.55
C ILE A 96 -8.10 -17.35 -57.44
N TRP A 97 -7.16 -16.42 -57.25
CA TRP A 97 -5.90 -16.40 -58.00
C TRP A 97 -4.98 -17.57 -57.66
N ARG A 98 -4.70 -17.88 -56.39
CA ARG A 98 -3.81 -19.00 -56.02
C ARG A 98 -4.33 -20.36 -56.48
N LEU A 99 -5.64 -20.54 -56.52
CA LEU A 99 -6.26 -21.81 -56.93
C LEU A 99 -6.10 -22.11 -58.43
N THR A 100 -5.70 -21.14 -59.27
CA THR A 100 -5.35 -21.42 -60.68
C THR A 100 -4.06 -22.21 -60.82
N ILE A 101 -3.18 -22.15 -59.81
CA ILE A 101 -1.86 -22.79 -59.82
C ILE A 101 -1.96 -24.29 -59.47
N PHE A 102 -2.97 -24.69 -58.69
CA PHE A 102 -3.08 -26.05 -58.14
C PHE A 102 -4.04 -26.94 -58.95
N ARG A 103 -3.71 -28.24 -59.09
CA ARG A 103 -4.61 -29.23 -59.68
C ARG A 103 -5.85 -29.43 -58.79
N LYS A 104 -7.05 -29.39 -59.39
CA LYS A 104 -8.37 -29.48 -58.70
C LYS A 104 -8.56 -30.70 -57.79
N GLN A 105 -7.79 -31.77 -57.96
CA GLN A 105 -7.89 -33.02 -57.18
C GLN A 105 -6.81 -33.17 -56.10
N GLY A 106 -5.86 -32.25 -55.99
CA GLY A 106 -4.79 -32.33 -54.99
C GLY A 106 -5.30 -32.13 -53.56
N TRP A 107 -4.71 -32.84 -52.60
CA TRP A 107 -5.02 -32.64 -51.17
C TRP A 107 -4.77 -31.19 -50.71
N LEU A 108 -3.67 -30.56 -51.17
CA LEU A 108 -3.41 -29.13 -50.95
C LEU A 108 -4.52 -28.23 -51.52
N PHE A 109 -5.12 -28.57 -52.66
CA PHE A 109 -6.22 -27.80 -53.25
C PHE A 109 -7.47 -27.86 -52.37
N LYS A 110 -7.83 -29.03 -51.81
CA LYS A 110 -8.95 -29.16 -50.87
C LYS A 110 -8.71 -28.37 -49.58
N TRP A 111 -7.48 -28.35 -49.07
CA TRP A 111 -7.16 -27.61 -47.84
C TRP A 111 -7.08 -26.09 -48.08
N LEU A 112 -6.36 -25.63 -49.11
CA LEU A 112 -6.27 -24.20 -49.46
C LEU A 112 -7.58 -23.61 -50.00
N SER A 113 -8.49 -24.44 -50.52
CA SER A 113 -9.81 -23.99 -50.98
C SER A 113 -10.78 -23.73 -49.82
N SER A 114 -10.51 -24.24 -48.62
CA SER A 114 -11.33 -23.93 -47.45
C SER A 114 -11.14 -22.49 -46.99
N ARG A 115 -12.26 -21.74 -46.92
CA ARG A 115 -12.30 -20.38 -46.38
C ARG A 115 -12.42 -20.36 -44.85
N PHE A 116 -12.74 -21.51 -44.25
CA PHE A 116 -13.14 -21.63 -42.84
C PHE A 116 -12.13 -21.02 -41.87
N PHE A 117 -10.87 -21.47 -41.90
CA PHE A 117 -9.83 -20.97 -41.01
C PHE A 117 -9.51 -19.48 -41.23
N LYS A 118 -9.54 -19.01 -42.48
CA LYS A 118 -9.33 -17.60 -42.81
C LYS A 118 -10.46 -16.72 -42.28
N SER A 119 -11.71 -17.20 -42.35
CA SER A 119 -12.87 -16.50 -41.79
C SER A 119 -12.82 -16.46 -40.27
N ILE A 120 -12.44 -17.55 -39.61
CA ILE A 120 -12.24 -17.58 -38.15
C ILE A 120 -11.15 -16.59 -37.73
N PHE A 121 -9.99 -16.60 -38.40
CA PHE A 121 -8.91 -15.67 -38.11
C PHE A 121 -9.37 -14.22 -38.21
N TRP A 122 -10.05 -13.85 -39.30
CA TRP A 122 -10.55 -12.48 -39.46
C TRP A 122 -11.66 -12.13 -38.47
N ALA A 123 -12.51 -13.08 -38.08
CA ALA A 123 -13.52 -12.87 -37.04
C ALA A 123 -12.87 -12.59 -35.68
N LEU A 124 -11.89 -13.40 -35.26
CA LEU A 124 -11.16 -13.20 -34.01
C LEU A 124 -10.36 -11.88 -34.03
N TRP A 125 -9.64 -11.61 -35.14
CA TRP A 125 -8.92 -10.34 -35.33
C TRP A 125 -9.87 -9.14 -35.23
N ALA A 126 -10.98 -9.17 -35.97
CA ALA A 126 -11.91 -8.06 -36.01
C ALA A 126 -12.58 -7.82 -34.66
N LEU A 127 -13.02 -8.87 -33.96
CA LEU A 127 -13.64 -8.74 -32.64
C LEU A 127 -12.65 -8.20 -31.60
N GLY A 128 -11.47 -8.82 -31.50
CA GLY A 128 -10.46 -8.39 -30.53
C GLY A 128 -9.99 -6.97 -30.79
N THR A 129 -9.62 -6.66 -32.04
CA THR A 129 -9.09 -5.32 -32.34
C THR A 129 -10.17 -4.22 -32.34
N SER A 130 -11.44 -4.53 -32.64
CA SER A 130 -12.54 -3.55 -32.49
C SER A 130 -12.78 -3.20 -31.02
N PHE A 131 -12.69 -4.19 -30.13
CA PHE A 131 -12.80 -3.97 -28.69
C PHE A 131 -11.71 -3.02 -28.18
N PHE A 132 -10.44 -3.29 -28.49
CA PHE A 132 -9.34 -2.39 -28.10
C PHE A 132 -9.44 -1.00 -28.74
N MET A 133 -9.83 -0.93 -30.02
CA MET A 133 -10.00 0.34 -30.74
C MET A 133 -11.08 1.23 -30.09
N LEU A 134 -12.22 0.65 -29.68
CA LEU A 134 -13.30 1.40 -29.02
C LEU A 134 -12.90 1.92 -27.64
N ILE A 135 -12.20 1.12 -26.83
CA ILE A 135 -11.68 1.59 -25.54
C ILE A 135 -10.64 2.69 -25.76
N GLN A 136 -9.76 2.54 -26.76
CA GLN A 136 -8.74 3.55 -27.06
C GLN A 136 -9.34 4.89 -27.48
N PHE A 137 -10.44 4.88 -28.23
CA PHE A 137 -11.17 6.10 -28.59
C PHE A 137 -11.80 6.84 -27.42
N HIS A 138 -12.11 6.17 -26.30
CA HIS A 138 -12.51 6.85 -25.08
C HIS A 138 -11.38 7.72 -24.50
N GLY A 139 -10.12 7.31 -24.72
CA GLY A 139 -8.93 8.06 -24.28
C GLY A 139 -8.55 9.24 -25.18
N TYR A 140 -9.18 9.40 -26.35
CA TYR A 140 -8.78 10.39 -27.34
C TYR A 140 -9.20 11.80 -26.93
N ASN A 141 -8.25 12.72 -26.92
CA ASN A 141 -8.53 14.16 -26.83
C ASN A 141 -9.07 14.70 -28.17
N ASP A 142 -9.61 15.92 -28.19
CA ASP A 142 -10.18 16.53 -29.41
C ASP A 142 -9.19 16.58 -30.59
N LEU A 143 -7.91 16.82 -30.30
CA LEU A 143 -6.84 16.83 -31.31
C LEU A 143 -6.52 15.43 -31.84
N GLU A 144 -6.62 14.39 -31.01
CA GLU A 144 -6.47 12.99 -31.44
C GLU A 144 -7.61 12.58 -32.36
N TRP A 145 -8.84 13.02 -32.08
CA TRP A 145 -9.97 12.86 -32.98
C TRP A 145 -9.77 13.57 -34.32
N MET A 146 -9.28 14.80 -34.32
CA MET A 146 -8.96 15.52 -35.55
C MET A 146 -7.91 14.77 -36.38
N ALA A 147 -6.82 14.32 -35.75
CA ALA A 147 -5.80 13.51 -36.41
C ALA A 147 -6.36 12.20 -36.95
N PHE A 148 -7.24 11.54 -36.19
CA PHE A 148 -7.90 10.31 -36.63
C PHE A 148 -8.74 10.51 -37.88
N PHE A 149 -9.57 11.57 -37.94
CA PHE A 149 -10.43 11.83 -39.10
C PHE A 149 -9.68 12.13 -40.40
N LEU A 150 -8.40 12.53 -40.32
CA LEU A 150 -7.54 12.67 -41.51
C LEU A 150 -7.32 11.34 -42.25
N VAL A 151 -7.58 10.19 -41.61
CA VAL A 151 -7.53 8.88 -42.28
C VAL A 151 -8.49 8.81 -43.48
N ILE A 152 -9.63 9.52 -43.44
CA ILE A 152 -10.63 9.50 -44.51
C ILE A 152 -10.06 10.09 -45.82
N PRO A 153 -9.60 11.35 -45.86
CA PRO A 153 -9.01 11.91 -47.07
C PRO A 153 -7.69 11.22 -47.47
N VAL A 154 -6.83 10.86 -46.52
CA VAL A 154 -5.54 10.21 -46.82
C VAL A 154 -5.75 8.83 -47.44
N PHE A 155 -6.69 8.04 -46.93
CA PHE A 155 -7.01 6.72 -47.47
C PHE A 155 -7.57 6.81 -48.89
N TRP A 156 -8.45 7.77 -49.17
CA TRP A 156 -8.96 8.00 -50.52
C TRP A 156 -7.84 8.35 -51.51
N LEU A 157 -6.93 9.24 -51.13
CA LEU A 157 -5.79 9.63 -51.97
C LEU A 157 -4.86 8.44 -52.24
N ALA A 158 -4.53 7.66 -51.20
CA ALA A 158 -3.72 6.45 -51.34
C ALA A 158 -4.40 5.41 -52.26
N TYR A 159 -5.71 5.18 -52.10
CA TYR A 159 -6.48 4.29 -52.97
C TYR A 159 -6.47 4.76 -54.42
N LYS A 160 -6.72 6.05 -54.66
CA LYS A 160 -6.72 6.63 -56.01
C LYS A 160 -5.36 6.51 -56.67
N PHE A 161 -4.29 6.78 -55.92
CA PHE A 161 -2.91 6.63 -56.37
C PHE A 161 -2.63 5.19 -56.83
N PHE A 162 -2.84 4.20 -55.96
CA PHE A 162 -2.59 2.80 -56.33
C PHE A 162 -3.49 2.30 -57.45
N ARG A 163 -4.77 2.68 -57.44
CA ARG A 163 -5.70 2.29 -58.49
C ARG A 163 -5.26 2.83 -59.86
N TYR A 164 -4.74 4.05 -59.92
CA TYR A 164 -4.28 4.65 -61.17
C TYR A 164 -3.16 3.85 -61.84
N PHE A 165 -2.18 3.39 -61.07
CA PHE A 165 -1.08 2.55 -61.59
C PHE A 165 -1.53 1.12 -61.87
N ILE A 166 -2.22 0.48 -60.91
CA ILE A 166 -2.62 -0.92 -61.02
C ILE A 166 -3.63 -1.15 -62.15
N ALA A 167 -4.53 -0.20 -62.41
CA ALA A 167 -5.52 -0.32 -63.48
C ALA A 167 -4.92 -0.35 -64.89
N GLN A 168 -3.65 0.08 -65.06
CA GLN A 168 -2.98 0.08 -66.36
C GLN A 168 -2.41 -1.30 -66.72
N GLU A 169 -2.11 -2.13 -65.72
CA GLU A 169 -1.33 -3.37 -65.90
C GLU A 169 -2.12 -4.64 -65.55
N ILE A 170 -3.16 -4.53 -64.73
CA ILE A 170 -3.82 -5.69 -64.10
C ILE A 170 -5.27 -5.86 -64.56
N ALA A 171 -5.71 -7.12 -64.63
CA ALA A 171 -7.09 -7.48 -64.96
C ALA A 171 -8.13 -6.78 -64.05
N PRO A 172 -9.27 -6.30 -64.61
CA PRO A 172 -10.20 -5.40 -63.91
C PRO A 172 -10.74 -5.89 -62.55
N TYR A 173 -10.97 -7.20 -62.40
CA TYR A 173 -11.50 -7.78 -61.17
C TYR A 173 -10.46 -7.82 -60.03
N LEU A 174 -9.16 -7.76 -60.33
CA LEU A 174 -8.08 -7.72 -59.34
C LEU A 174 -7.67 -6.29 -58.96
N VAL A 175 -7.88 -5.32 -59.87
CA VAL A 175 -7.45 -3.92 -59.69
C VAL A 175 -7.96 -3.36 -58.36
N THR A 176 -9.24 -3.59 -58.04
CA THR A 176 -9.86 -3.04 -56.83
C THR A 176 -9.26 -3.64 -55.57
N GLU A 177 -9.09 -4.96 -55.49
CA GLU A 177 -8.53 -5.62 -54.31
C GLU A 177 -7.06 -5.27 -54.10
N MET A 178 -6.27 -5.24 -55.17
CA MET A 178 -4.84 -4.93 -55.08
C MET A 178 -4.64 -3.47 -54.68
N ALA A 179 -5.42 -2.54 -55.25
CA ALA A 179 -5.38 -1.13 -54.85
C ALA A 179 -5.80 -0.93 -53.38
N LEU A 180 -6.88 -1.59 -52.93
CA LEU A 180 -7.32 -1.53 -51.53
C LEU A 180 -6.30 -2.14 -50.58
N THR A 181 -5.68 -3.26 -50.94
CA THR A 181 -4.63 -3.89 -50.14
C THR A 181 -3.42 -2.97 -49.99
N SER A 182 -2.95 -2.37 -51.08
CA SER A 182 -1.82 -1.45 -51.06
C SER A 182 -2.15 -0.19 -50.28
N ALA A 183 -3.35 0.39 -50.49
CA ALA A 183 -3.81 1.55 -49.73
C ALA A 183 -3.92 1.27 -48.23
N ARG A 184 -4.42 0.11 -47.83
CA ARG A 184 -4.54 -0.31 -46.42
C ARG A 184 -3.19 -0.60 -45.75
N ARG A 185 -2.11 -0.82 -46.53
CA ARG A 185 -0.75 -0.94 -45.98
C ARG A 185 -0.05 0.41 -45.90
N LEU A 186 -0.16 1.24 -46.94
CA LEU A 186 0.50 2.53 -47.00
C LEU A 186 -0.18 3.58 -46.12
N CYS A 187 -1.52 3.65 -46.13
CA CYS A 187 -2.25 4.69 -45.42
C CYS A 187 -1.99 4.67 -43.90
N PRO A 188 -2.00 3.52 -43.20
CA PRO A 188 -1.63 3.50 -41.78
C PRO A 188 -0.20 3.95 -41.49
N LEU A 189 0.75 3.66 -42.38
CA LEU A 189 2.13 4.15 -42.24
C LEU A 189 2.21 5.67 -42.39
N LEU A 190 1.52 6.22 -43.41
CA LEU A 190 1.42 7.67 -43.59
C LEU A 190 0.71 8.34 -42.42
N MET A 191 -0.38 7.75 -41.94
CA MET A 191 -1.14 8.25 -40.80
C MET A 191 -0.33 8.22 -39.50
N LEU A 192 0.52 7.22 -39.30
CA LEU A 192 1.41 7.15 -38.15
C LEU A 192 2.41 8.31 -38.16
N ILE A 193 3.04 8.59 -39.31
CA ILE A 193 3.94 9.74 -39.48
C ILE A 193 3.18 11.05 -39.24
N ILE A 194 2.01 11.21 -39.88
CA ILE A 194 1.17 12.40 -39.72
C ILE A 194 0.76 12.58 -38.26
N HIS A 195 0.35 11.51 -37.56
CA HIS A 195 -0.06 11.56 -36.16
C HIS A 195 1.09 12.04 -35.28
N PHE A 196 2.29 11.44 -35.37
CA PHE A 196 3.41 11.87 -34.53
C PHE A 196 3.87 13.29 -34.84
N VAL A 197 3.91 13.70 -36.12
CA VAL A 197 4.25 15.08 -36.50
C VAL A 197 3.20 16.07 -35.98
N PHE A 198 1.92 15.74 -36.15
CA PHE A 198 0.80 16.55 -35.69
C PHE A 198 0.81 16.70 -34.16
N MET A 199 1.03 15.60 -33.44
CA MET A 199 1.12 15.61 -31.98
C MET A 199 2.34 16.37 -31.47
N ALA A 200 3.49 16.24 -32.13
CA ALA A 200 4.71 16.96 -31.74
C ALA A 200 4.60 18.48 -31.97
N GLN A 201 3.81 18.92 -32.97
CA GLN A 201 3.70 20.34 -33.32
C GLN A 201 2.55 21.07 -32.61
N LEU A 202 1.43 20.39 -32.35
CA LEU A 202 0.20 21.04 -31.89
C LEU A 202 -0.17 20.74 -30.44
N VAL A 203 0.35 19.65 -29.86
CA VAL A 203 0.04 19.27 -28.48
C VAL A 203 1.21 19.64 -27.57
N LYS A 204 0.93 20.45 -26.56
CA LYS A 204 1.83 20.64 -25.42
C LYS A 204 1.61 19.46 -24.46
N TRP A 205 2.50 18.48 -24.53
CA TRP A 205 2.46 17.36 -23.60
C TRP A 205 2.94 17.82 -22.22
N PRO A 206 2.28 17.41 -21.12
CA PRO A 206 2.80 17.67 -19.80
C PRO A 206 4.16 16.98 -19.65
N GLU A 207 5.16 17.72 -19.21
CA GLU A 207 6.46 17.16 -18.84
C GLU A 207 6.32 16.49 -17.49
N TYR A 208 6.12 15.17 -17.51
CA TYR A 208 6.17 14.36 -16.31
C TYR A 208 7.63 14.01 -16.02
N LEU A 209 8.08 14.27 -14.79
CA LEU A 209 9.40 13.85 -14.34
C LEU A 209 9.47 12.32 -14.27
N PHE A 210 8.33 11.67 -13.99
CA PHE A 210 8.25 10.23 -13.81
C PHE A 210 7.07 9.59 -14.55
N ILE A 211 7.27 8.37 -15.08
CA ILE A 211 6.22 7.60 -15.80
C ILE A 211 4.98 7.36 -14.92
N HIS A 212 5.16 7.14 -13.61
CA HIS A 212 4.07 6.84 -12.70
C HIS A 212 3.08 8.01 -12.53
N GLU A 213 3.57 9.24 -12.59
CA GLU A 213 2.73 10.45 -12.54
C GLU A 213 1.85 10.50 -13.79
N ALA A 214 2.44 10.22 -14.95
CA ALA A 214 1.71 10.15 -16.22
C ALA A 214 0.67 9.03 -16.21
N ILE A 215 0.99 7.85 -15.68
CA ILE A 215 0.03 6.73 -15.54
C ILE A 215 -1.11 7.09 -14.59
N SER A 216 -0.80 7.65 -13.42
CA SER A 216 -1.81 8.06 -12.43
C SER A 216 -2.74 9.13 -12.99
N ALA A 217 -2.21 10.12 -13.71
CA ALA A 217 -3.01 11.15 -14.38
C ALA A 217 -3.95 10.56 -15.44
N GLN A 218 -3.52 9.52 -16.16
CA GLN A 218 -4.36 8.86 -17.15
C GLN A 218 -5.41 7.95 -16.50
N LYS A 219 -5.12 7.28 -15.39
CA LYS A 219 -6.10 6.43 -14.68
C LYS A 219 -7.37 7.18 -14.33
N ILE A 220 -7.26 8.43 -13.87
CA ILE A 220 -8.39 9.30 -13.54
C ILE A 220 -9.35 9.45 -14.74
N LYS A 221 -8.82 9.50 -15.98
CA LYS A 221 -9.65 9.60 -17.19
C LYS A 221 -10.47 8.34 -17.49
N PHE A 222 -10.06 7.18 -16.97
CA PHE A 222 -10.70 5.89 -17.22
C PHE A 222 -11.52 5.37 -16.02
N GLU A 223 -11.51 6.05 -14.86
CA GLU A 223 -12.24 5.63 -13.64
C GLU A 223 -13.77 5.51 -13.85
N GLY A 224 -14.34 6.20 -14.83
CA GLY A 224 -15.78 6.16 -15.14
C GLY A 224 -16.28 4.92 -15.90
N LEU A 225 -15.38 4.04 -16.39
CA LEU A 225 -15.72 2.92 -17.27
C LEU A 225 -16.11 1.64 -16.52
N VAL A 226 -17.20 1.70 -15.74
CA VAL A 226 -17.56 0.62 -14.79
C VAL A 226 -18.63 -0.35 -15.34
N SER A 227 -19.21 -0.10 -16.53
CA SER A 227 -20.37 -0.88 -17.00
C SER A 227 -20.10 -2.37 -17.30
N SER A 228 -18.82 -2.76 -17.45
CA SER A 228 -18.36 -4.12 -17.75
C SER A 228 -17.03 -4.35 -17.05
N ALA A 229 -16.89 -5.47 -16.36
CA ALA A 229 -15.65 -5.91 -15.74
C ALA A 229 -14.53 -6.06 -16.79
N LEU A 230 -14.87 -6.60 -17.96
CA LEU A 230 -13.92 -6.73 -19.07
C LEU A 230 -13.43 -5.35 -19.55
N VAL A 231 -14.33 -4.38 -19.70
CA VAL A 231 -13.96 -3.00 -20.11
C VAL A 231 -13.16 -2.31 -19.01
N SER A 232 -13.58 -2.41 -17.76
CA SER A 232 -12.89 -1.79 -16.62
C SER A 232 -11.45 -2.28 -16.52
N GLU A 233 -11.23 -3.60 -16.52
CA GLU A 233 -9.86 -4.14 -16.46
C GLU A 233 -9.03 -3.76 -17.68
N THR A 234 -9.60 -3.83 -18.88
CA THR A 234 -8.88 -3.43 -20.10
C THR A 234 -8.54 -1.94 -20.11
N SER A 235 -9.43 -1.09 -19.58
CA SER A 235 -9.22 0.35 -19.50
C SER A 235 -8.06 0.72 -18.57
N GLN A 236 -7.80 -0.08 -17.53
CA GLN A 236 -6.67 0.13 -16.63
C GLN A 236 -5.33 -0.19 -17.31
N PHE A 237 -5.25 -1.28 -18.08
CA PHE A 237 -4.08 -1.55 -18.92
C PHE A 237 -3.88 -0.44 -19.97
N LEU A 238 -4.98 0.07 -20.52
CA LEU A 238 -4.94 1.17 -21.46
C LEU A 238 -4.47 2.48 -20.82
N ALA A 239 -4.86 2.75 -19.57
CA ALA A 239 -4.37 3.89 -18.81
C ALA A 239 -2.85 3.82 -18.59
N ILE A 240 -2.30 2.63 -18.33
CA ILE A 240 -0.85 2.40 -18.28
C ILE A 240 -0.21 2.72 -19.63
N TYR A 241 -0.77 2.20 -20.73
CA TYR A 241 -0.29 2.49 -22.08
C TYR A 241 -0.31 4.00 -22.40
N ASN A 242 -1.43 4.67 -22.14
CA ASN A 242 -1.58 6.10 -22.41
C ASN A 242 -0.69 6.96 -21.49
N GLY A 243 -0.41 6.49 -20.26
CA GLY A 243 0.56 7.12 -19.37
C GLY A 243 1.98 7.03 -19.92
N ILE A 244 2.39 5.85 -20.38
CA ILE A 244 3.67 5.64 -21.07
C ILE A 244 3.75 6.49 -22.35
N LYS A 245 2.67 6.54 -23.15
CA LYS A 245 2.56 7.38 -24.35
C LYS A 245 2.76 8.86 -24.01
N ALA A 246 2.08 9.37 -22.98
CA ALA A 246 2.20 10.76 -22.57
C ALA A 246 3.61 11.10 -22.05
N TYR A 247 4.21 10.22 -21.25
CA TYR A 247 5.59 10.39 -20.77
C TYR A 247 6.60 10.43 -21.91
N LEU A 248 6.52 9.47 -22.86
CA LEU A 248 7.45 9.42 -24.00
C LEU A 248 7.27 10.63 -24.94
N LEU A 249 6.04 11.08 -25.15
CA LEU A 249 5.75 12.29 -25.93
C LEU A 249 6.22 13.58 -25.22
N GLY A 250 6.22 13.61 -23.88
CA GLY A 250 6.78 14.72 -23.09
C GLY A 250 8.31 14.78 -23.11
N GLN A 251 8.99 13.67 -23.40
CA GLN A 251 10.44 13.56 -23.45
C GLN A 251 11.02 13.44 -24.87
N ILE A 252 10.28 13.90 -25.88
CA ILE A 252 10.75 13.91 -27.27
C ILE A 252 12.03 14.74 -27.36
N GLY A 253 13.17 14.07 -27.60
CA GLY A 253 14.47 14.70 -27.79
C GLY A 253 15.47 14.57 -26.63
N THR A 254 15.06 14.06 -25.46
CA THR A 254 15.94 13.91 -24.28
C THR A 254 16.33 12.45 -23.99
N GLN A 255 15.44 11.49 -24.25
CA GLN A 255 15.64 10.07 -23.96
C GLN A 255 15.34 9.20 -25.19
N ASN A 256 16.23 8.24 -25.50
CA ASN A 256 16.12 7.41 -26.71
C ASN A 256 15.47 6.05 -26.41
N SER A 257 14.17 6.05 -26.08
CA SER A 257 13.42 4.82 -25.80
C SER A 257 12.85 4.17 -27.07
N PHE A 258 13.72 3.55 -27.88
CA PHE A 258 13.33 2.90 -29.14
C PHE A 258 12.15 1.93 -28.98
N TRP A 259 12.19 1.08 -27.96
CA TRP A 259 11.15 0.07 -27.71
C TRP A 259 9.81 0.68 -27.31
N GLY A 260 9.83 1.80 -26.58
CA GLY A 260 8.62 2.55 -26.24
C GLY A 260 7.95 3.13 -27.48
N TRP A 261 8.72 3.76 -28.36
CA TRP A 261 8.22 4.28 -29.64
C TRP A 261 7.71 3.18 -30.57
N LEU A 262 8.39 2.03 -30.60
CA LEU A 262 7.94 0.87 -31.39
C LEU A 262 6.59 0.35 -30.89
N LEU A 263 6.40 0.24 -29.57
CA LEU A 263 5.15 -0.22 -28.97
C LEU A 263 3.99 0.76 -29.26
N ILE A 264 4.21 2.06 -29.05
CA ILE A 264 3.20 3.09 -29.35
C ILE A 264 2.85 3.05 -30.84
N GLY A 265 3.88 3.03 -31.70
CA GLY A 265 3.69 2.95 -33.15
C GLY A 265 2.93 1.70 -33.58
N ALA A 266 3.18 0.54 -32.99
CA ALA A 266 2.48 -0.70 -33.32
C ALA A 266 0.98 -0.63 -32.99
N ILE A 267 0.62 -0.06 -31.84
CA ILE A 267 -0.78 0.09 -31.41
C ILE A 267 -1.51 1.11 -32.30
N GLU A 268 -0.91 2.28 -32.53
CA GLU A 268 -1.48 3.31 -33.42
C GLU A 268 -1.62 2.78 -34.86
N PHE A 269 -0.63 2.05 -35.36
CA PHE A 269 -0.70 1.40 -36.67
C PHE A 269 -1.89 0.44 -36.76
N MET A 270 -2.15 -0.37 -35.73
CA MET A 270 -3.27 -1.30 -35.69
C MET A 270 -4.62 -0.55 -35.78
N ILE A 271 -4.77 0.57 -35.07
CA ILE A 271 -5.97 1.41 -35.10
C ILE A 271 -6.21 1.97 -36.50
N TYR A 272 -5.18 2.58 -37.11
CA TYR A 272 -5.30 3.11 -38.47
C TYR A 272 -5.51 2.00 -39.52
N TYR A 273 -4.90 0.83 -39.33
CA TYR A 273 -5.12 -0.32 -40.20
C TYR A 273 -6.57 -0.77 -40.19
N ASN A 274 -7.19 -0.86 -39.01
CA ASN A 274 -8.61 -1.20 -38.87
C ASN A 274 -9.52 -0.11 -39.45
N ALA A 275 -9.23 1.16 -39.22
CA ALA A 275 -9.96 2.26 -39.86
C ALA A 275 -9.90 2.14 -41.39
N CYS A 276 -8.71 1.86 -41.95
CA CYS A 276 -8.55 1.63 -43.39
C CYS A 276 -9.31 0.38 -43.87
N ALA A 277 -9.40 -0.69 -43.07
CA ALA A 277 -10.18 -1.87 -43.39
C ALA A 277 -11.69 -1.55 -43.46
N ILE A 278 -12.20 -0.75 -42.53
CA ILE A 278 -13.59 -0.28 -42.54
C ILE A 278 -13.85 0.60 -43.76
N LEU A 279 -12.98 1.59 -44.01
CA LEU A 279 -13.08 2.49 -45.16
C LEU A 279 -12.99 1.73 -46.50
N SER A 280 -12.23 0.62 -46.54
CA SER A 280 -12.18 -0.26 -47.71
C SER A 280 -13.56 -0.83 -48.05
N CYS A 281 -14.36 -1.22 -47.06
CA CYS A 281 -15.73 -1.71 -47.28
C CYS A 281 -16.63 -0.70 -47.97
N PHE A 282 -16.39 0.60 -47.78
CA PHE A 282 -17.19 1.64 -48.44
C PHE A 282 -16.84 1.82 -49.92
N LEU A 283 -15.65 1.38 -50.32
CA LEU A 283 -15.13 1.45 -51.70
C LEU A 283 -15.35 0.16 -52.50
N ILE A 284 -15.60 -0.98 -51.84
CA ILE A 284 -15.91 -2.24 -52.53
C ILE A 284 -17.26 -2.08 -53.27
N PRO A 285 -17.31 -2.38 -54.58
CA PRO A 285 -18.58 -2.37 -55.31
C PRO A 285 -19.59 -3.34 -54.71
N PRO A 286 -20.89 -2.99 -54.62
CA PRO A 286 -21.89 -3.83 -53.97
C PRO A 286 -22.06 -5.20 -54.65
N THR A 287 -21.79 -5.28 -55.95
CA THR A 287 -21.80 -6.54 -56.70
C THR A 287 -20.72 -7.50 -56.23
N GLU A 288 -19.55 -7.00 -55.83
CA GLU A 288 -18.40 -7.83 -55.43
C GLU A 288 -18.64 -8.57 -54.11
N PHE A 289 -19.49 -8.07 -53.22
CA PHE A 289 -19.87 -8.79 -51.99
C PHE A 289 -20.53 -10.14 -52.28
N ARG A 290 -21.13 -10.33 -53.46
CA ARG A 290 -21.71 -11.62 -53.86
C ARG A 290 -20.66 -12.74 -53.92
N ARG A 291 -19.40 -12.41 -54.22
CA ARG A 291 -18.30 -13.40 -54.26
C ARG A 291 -17.98 -14.02 -52.90
N LEU A 292 -18.26 -13.30 -51.80
CA LEU A 292 -18.02 -13.77 -50.44
C LEU A 292 -18.85 -15.01 -50.12
N PHE A 293 -20.10 -15.02 -50.59
CA PHE A 293 -21.10 -16.05 -50.30
C PHE A 293 -21.25 -17.08 -51.43
N GLN A 294 -20.41 -16.98 -52.47
CA GLN A 294 -20.37 -17.94 -53.58
C GLN A 294 -19.05 -18.71 -53.63
N PRO A 295 -19.04 -19.95 -54.18
CA PRO A 295 -17.82 -20.67 -54.52
C PRO A 295 -16.88 -19.80 -55.35
N ALA A 296 -15.58 -20.06 -55.22
CA ALA A 296 -14.55 -19.33 -55.94
C ALA A 296 -14.79 -19.45 -57.47
N SER A 297 -15.09 -18.33 -58.13
CA SER A 297 -15.29 -18.25 -59.58
C SER A 297 -14.47 -17.11 -60.20
N HIS A 298 -14.09 -17.29 -61.47
CA HIS A 298 -13.29 -16.34 -62.25
C HIS A 298 -14.14 -15.37 -63.09
N THR A 299 -15.45 -15.34 -62.90
CA THR A 299 -16.34 -14.48 -63.71
C THR A 299 -16.12 -13.01 -63.37
N ASP A 300 -16.01 -12.13 -64.35
CA ASP A 300 -15.77 -10.68 -64.10
C ASP A 300 -16.90 -10.02 -63.30
N THR A 301 -18.13 -10.48 -63.47
CA THR A 301 -19.27 -10.09 -62.65
C THR A 301 -19.85 -11.30 -61.91
N PRO A 302 -20.01 -11.26 -60.58
CA PRO A 302 -20.58 -12.38 -59.85
C PRO A 302 -22.11 -12.45 -60.04
N PRO A 303 -22.66 -13.66 -60.29
CA PRO A 303 -24.10 -13.85 -60.45
C PRO A 303 -24.87 -13.50 -59.16
N PRO A 304 -26.20 -13.28 -59.21
CA PRO A 304 -27.01 -13.08 -58.01
C PRO A 304 -26.93 -14.28 -57.05
N LEU A 305 -27.11 -14.01 -55.75
CA LEU A 305 -27.14 -15.06 -54.73
C LEU A 305 -28.45 -15.85 -54.80
N SER A 306 -28.39 -17.18 -54.64
CA SER A 306 -29.60 -17.99 -54.53
C SER A 306 -30.29 -17.75 -53.18
N PRO A 307 -31.64 -17.80 -53.11
CA PRO A 307 -32.37 -17.61 -51.84
C PRO A 307 -31.90 -18.57 -50.74
N SER A 308 -31.62 -19.83 -51.08
CA SER A 308 -31.08 -20.83 -50.15
C SER A 308 -29.75 -20.39 -49.51
N ARG A 309 -28.82 -19.81 -50.29
CA ARG A 309 -27.54 -19.34 -49.74
C ARG A 309 -27.68 -18.13 -48.84
N ILE A 310 -28.60 -17.22 -49.17
CA ILE A 310 -28.93 -16.11 -48.29
C ILE A 310 -29.46 -16.65 -46.96
N ALA A 311 -30.44 -17.56 -47.01
CA ALA A 311 -30.99 -18.19 -45.81
C ALA A 311 -29.90 -18.89 -44.97
N THR A 312 -29.06 -19.74 -45.57
CA THR A 312 -27.99 -20.44 -44.84
C THR A 312 -26.98 -19.47 -44.22
N THR A 313 -26.58 -18.42 -44.95
CA THR A 313 -25.61 -17.44 -44.45
C THR A 313 -26.20 -16.62 -43.31
N THR A 314 -27.44 -16.17 -43.44
CA THR A 314 -28.14 -15.42 -42.39
C THR A 314 -28.34 -16.30 -41.16
N THR A 315 -28.81 -17.54 -41.31
CA THR A 315 -28.96 -18.48 -40.20
C THR A 315 -27.63 -18.75 -39.51
N LEU A 316 -26.55 -18.97 -40.25
CA LEU A 316 -25.23 -19.18 -39.68
C LEU A 316 -24.72 -17.94 -38.94
N PHE A 317 -24.86 -16.74 -39.53
CA PHE A 317 -24.46 -15.49 -38.91
C PHE A 317 -25.25 -15.23 -37.63
N THR A 318 -26.57 -15.42 -37.65
CA THR A 318 -27.43 -15.30 -36.47
C THR A 318 -27.05 -16.33 -35.42
N PHE A 319 -26.82 -17.59 -35.80
CA PHE A 319 -26.43 -18.63 -34.85
C PHE A 319 -25.10 -18.30 -34.16
N VAL A 320 -24.08 -17.91 -34.95
CA VAL A 320 -22.76 -17.52 -34.42
C VAL A 320 -22.89 -16.28 -33.53
N THR A 321 -23.70 -15.29 -33.92
CA THR A 321 -23.86 -14.06 -33.14
C THR A 321 -24.59 -14.31 -31.82
N VAL A 322 -25.75 -14.98 -31.87
CA VAL A 322 -26.62 -15.14 -30.70
C VAL A 322 -26.08 -16.22 -29.74
N PHE A 323 -25.65 -17.37 -30.25
CA PHE A 323 -25.29 -18.50 -29.41
C PHE A 323 -23.79 -18.59 -29.09
N ILE A 324 -22.92 -18.14 -30.00
CA ILE A 324 -21.47 -18.22 -29.77
C ILE A 324 -20.97 -16.89 -29.21
N TYR A 325 -21.12 -15.78 -29.94
CA TYR A 325 -20.55 -14.49 -29.55
C TYR A 325 -21.09 -13.96 -28.23
N LEU A 326 -22.42 -13.89 -28.04
CA LEU A 326 -23.00 -13.40 -26.78
C LEU A 326 -22.61 -14.29 -25.59
N TYR A 327 -22.63 -15.62 -25.78
CA TYR A 327 -22.23 -16.56 -24.74
C TYR A 327 -20.75 -16.38 -24.36
N THR A 328 -19.85 -16.30 -25.34
CA THR A 328 -18.42 -16.11 -25.10
C THR A 328 -18.14 -14.75 -24.44
N PHE A 329 -18.82 -13.67 -24.87
CA PHE A 329 -18.64 -12.36 -24.24
C PHE A 329 -19.08 -12.37 -22.77
N LYS A 330 -20.23 -12.97 -22.47
CA LYS A 330 -20.69 -13.16 -21.08
C LYS A 330 -19.72 -14.04 -20.28
N ALA A 331 -19.22 -15.12 -20.86
CA ALA A 331 -18.28 -16.01 -20.19
C ALA A 331 -16.95 -15.30 -19.87
N MET A 332 -16.44 -14.46 -20.78
CA MET A 332 -15.25 -13.63 -20.54
C MET A 332 -15.49 -12.59 -19.45
N GLU A 333 -16.64 -11.92 -19.47
CA GLU A 333 -17.06 -10.95 -18.44
C GLU A 333 -17.07 -11.59 -17.04
N GLU A 334 -17.66 -12.78 -16.93
CA GLU A 334 -17.71 -13.53 -15.67
C GLU A 334 -16.32 -14.02 -15.23
N TRP A 335 -15.54 -14.53 -16.18
CA TRP A 335 -14.19 -15.00 -15.92
C TRP A 335 -13.29 -13.89 -15.38
N VAL A 336 -13.36 -12.69 -15.96
CA VAL A 336 -12.60 -11.52 -15.47
C VAL A 336 -13.05 -11.11 -14.07
N ARG A 337 -14.36 -11.13 -13.80
CA ARG A 337 -14.92 -10.77 -12.47
C ARG A 337 -14.44 -11.70 -11.35
N HIS A 338 -14.23 -12.98 -11.64
CA HIS A 338 -13.88 -13.99 -10.64
C HIS A 338 -12.40 -14.38 -10.58
N THR A 339 -11.55 -13.82 -11.44
CA THR A 339 -10.13 -14.19 -11.52
C THR A 339 -9.25 -13.11 -10.87
N PRO A 340 -8.87 -13.25 -9.58
CA PRO A 340 -7.99 -12.27 -8.91
C PRO A 340 -6.61 -12.19 -9.56
N ALA A 341 -6.16 -13.26 -10.24
CA ALA A 341 -4.85 -13.31 -10.92
C ALA A 341 -4.67 -12.24 -12.01
N ILE A 342 -5.75 -11.69 -12.59
CA ILE A 342 -5.67 -10.60 -13.56
C ILE A 342 -5.31 -9.28 -12.84
N ALA A 343 -5.94 -9.03 -11.70
CA ALA A 343 -5.62 -7.89 -10.84
C ALA A 343 -4.19 -8.01 -10.28
N ASP A 344 -3.76 -9.22 -9.91
CA ASP A 344 -2.38 -9.49 -9.46
C ASP A 344 -1.37 -9.26 -10.59
N SER A 345 -1.67 -9.71 -11.81
CA SER A 345 -0.81 -9.48 -12.99
C SER A 345 -0.68 -8.00 -13.31
N ARG A 346 -1.76 -7.21 -13.15
CA ARG A 346 -1.73 -5.75 -13.28
C ARG A 346 -0.83 -5.14 -12.20
N GLN A 347 -0.99 -5.53 -10.94
CA GLN A 347 -0.13 -5.05 -9.85
C GLN A 347 1.33 -5.39 -10.09
N ASN A 348 1.64 -6.58 -10.62
CA ASN A 348 2.99 -6.99 -10.97
C ASN A 348 3.55 -6.19 -12.16
N ALA A 349 2.75 -5.92 -13.19
CA ALA A 349 3.13 -5.04 -14.29
C ALA A 349 3.40 -3.60 -13.82
N GLU A 350 2.62 -3.11 -12.86
CA GLU A 350 2.86 -1.81 -12.21
C GLU A 350 4.15 -1.83 -11.39
N VAL A 351 4.50 -2.93 -10.70
CA VAL A 351 5.76 -3.06 -9.96
C VAL A 351 6.98 -3.08 -10.90
N LEU A 352 6.83 -3.64 -12.10
CA LEU A 352 7.88 -3.61 -13.12
C LEU A 352 8.13 -2.19 -13.69
N VAL A 353 7.12 -1.31 -13.63
CA VAL A 353 7.22 0.09 -14.09
C VAL A 353 7.54 1.05 -12.93
N VAL A 354 7.18 0.68 -11.70
CA VAL A 354 7.30 1.51 -10.49
C VAL A 354 7.92 0.69 -9.36
N GLN A 355 9.10 1.07 -8.91
CA GLN A 355 9.69 0.43 -7.75
C GLN A 355 8.93 0.91 -6.51
N LYS A 356 8.08 0.03 -5.99
CA LYS A 356 7.34 0.20 -4.75
C LYS A 356 8.31 0.11 -3.57
N VAL A 357 8.56 1.22 -2.88
CA VAL A 357 9.52 1.31 -1.76
C VAL A 357 8.84 1.71 -0.46
N GLU A 358 9.52 1.43 0.63
CA GLU A 358 9.23 1.98 1.95
C GLU A 358 10.25 3.07 2.26
N GLN A 359 9.82 4.14 2.93
CA GLN A 359 10.70 5.25 3.31
C GLN A 359 10.92 5.25 4.82
N ILE A 360 12.18 5.21 5.24
CA ILE A 360 12.59 5.36 6.64
C ILE A 360 13.51 6.59 6.73
N GLY A 361 13.01 7.69 7.30
CA GLY A 361 13.68 8.99 7.23
C GLY A 361 13.81 9.48 5.78
N ASP A 362 15.04 9.77 5.33
CA ASP A 362 15.33 10.26 3.98
C ASP A 362 15.82 9.16 3.01
N VAL A 363 15.75 7.88 3.42
CA VAL A 363 16.31 6.75 2.65
C VAL A 363 15.20 5.78 2.23
N PHE A 364 15.32 5.25 1.01
CA PHE A 364 14.38 4.29 0.42
C PHE A 364 14.82 2.84 0.66
N TYR A 365 13.86 1.98 0.96
CA TYR A 365 14.06 0.56 1.27
C TYR A 365 13.10 -0.32 0.47
N LYS A 366 13.48 -1.59 0.26
CA LYS A 366 12.61 -2.58 -0.39
C LYS A 366 11.32 -2.77 0.41
N LYS A 367 10.21 -3.04 -0.29
CA LYS A 367 8.93 -3.43 0.33
C LYS A 367 9.12 -4.62 1.28
N GLY A 368 8.53 -4.54 2.47
CA GLY A 368 8.61 -5.54 3.54
C GLY A 368 9.69 -5.27 4.59
N THR A 369 10.44 -4.16 4.49
CA THR A 369 11.49 -3.80 5.45
C THR A 369 10.89 -3.42 6.79
N ILE A 370 9.82 -2.62 6.80
CA ILE A 370 9.09 -2.22 8.03
C ILE A 370 8.49 -3.45 8.72
N ALA A 371 7.93 -4.40 7.96
CA ALA A 371 7.40 -5.64 8.53
C ALA A 371 8.50 -6.49 9.21
N GLN A 372 9.67 -6.62 8.58
CA GLN A 372 10.83 -7.32 9.17
C GLN A 372 11.35 -6.63 10.42
N LEU A 373 11.36 -5.29 10.44
CA LEU A 373 11.74 -4.50 11.62
C LEU A 373 10.77 -4.71 12.79
N THR A 374 9.47 -4.77 12.51
CA THR A 374 8.43 -5.05 13.51
C THR A 374 8.56 -6.47 14.08
N GLU A 375 8.82 -7.48 13.23
CA GLU A 375 9.03 -8.86 13.68
C GLU A 375 10.32 -9.01 14.51
N ALA A 376 11.42 -8.39 14.07
CA ALA A 376 12.68 -8.37 14.81
C ALA A 376 12.50 -7.73 16.20
N ARG A 377 11.67 -6.70 16.30
CA ARG A 377 11.30 -6.06 17.57
C ARG A 377 10.53 -7.02 18.48
N PHE A 378 9.51 -7.70 17.98
CA PHE A 378 8.75 -8.67 18.77
C PHE A 378 9.63 -9.81 19.30
N ASN A 379 10.56 -10.30 18.49
CA ASN A 379 11.49 -11.35 18.89
C ASN A 379 12.45 -10.89 19.99
N ALA A 380 12.93 -9.64 19.94
CA ALA A 380 13.82 -9.09 20.97
C ALA A 380 13.11 -8.88 22.33
N LEU A 381 11.82 -8.54 22.33
CA LEU A 381 11.06 -8.21 23.55
C LEU A 381 10.41 -9.42 24.24
N ARG A 382 10.41 -10.61 23.64
CA ARG A 382 9.71 -11.79 24.17
C ARG A 382 10.15 -12.20 25.58
N HIS A 383 11.40 -11.93 25.96
CA HIS A 383 11.98 -12.35 27.25
C HIS A 383 11.78 -11.33 28.38
N VAL A 384 11.38 -10.11 28.06
CA VAL A 384 11.21 -8.99 29.00
C VAL A 384 9.96 -9.17 29.89
N GLU A 385 8.86 -9.64 29.31
CA GLU A 385 7.55 -9.67 29.99
C GLU A 385 7.53 -10.63 31.21
N HIS A 386 8.26 -11.74 31.14
CA HIS A 386 8.27 -12.75 32.19
C HIS A 386 9.03 -12.31 33.46
N SER A 387 10.02 -11.43 33.32
CA SER A 387 10.81 -10.93 34.45
C SER A 387 10.08 -9.84 35.25
N ARG A 388 9.11 -9.14 34.64
CA ARG A 388 8.33 -8.07 35.27
C ARG A 388 7.40 -8.57 36.38
N THR A 389 6.63 -9.63 36.14
CA THR A 389 5.73 -10.20 37.15
C THR A 389 6.49 -10.73 38.37
N LYS A 390 7.73 -11.19 38.18
CA LYS A 390 8.59 -11.63 39.30
C LYS A 390 9.05 -10.45 40.17
N LEU A 391 9.33 -9.30 39.54
CA LEU A 391 9.74 -8.08 40.25
C LEU A 391 8.63 -7.55 41.18
N GLU A 392 7.38 -7.57 40.74
CA GLU A 392 6.21 -7.13 41.54
C GLU A 392 5.97 -8.03 42.77
N ASN A 393 6.16 -9.35 42.63
CA ASN A 393 6.02 -10.26 43.77
C ASN A 393 7.19 -10.13 44.76
N GLN A 394 8.40 -9.83 44.27
CA GLN A 394 9.57 -9.70 45.14
C GLN A 394 9.56 -8.41 45.95
N ILE A 395 9.02 -7.31 45.41
CA ILE A 395 8.91 -6.07 46.18
C ILE A 395 7.96 -6.21 47.36
N ASP A 396 6.89 -6.97 47.20
CA ASP A 396 5.99 -7.30 48.31
C ASP A 396 6.70 -8.08 49.40
N SER A 397 7.47 -9.09 49.01
CA SER A 397 8.26 -9.89 49.94
C SER A 397 9.30 -9.04 50.69
N ALA A 398 9.86 -8.00 50.06
CA ALA A 398 10.79 -7.08 50.70
C ALA A 398 10.12 -6.19 51.76
N PHE A 399 8.92 -5.67 51.46
CA PHE A 399 8.13 -4.91 52.44
C PHE A 399 7.64 -5.77 53.60
N ASP A 400 7.23 -7.01 53.34
CA ASP A 400 6.84 -7.93 54.41
C ASP A 400 8.02 -8.20 55.38
N ARG A 401 9.26 -8.30 54.86
CA ARG A 401 10.47 -8.40 55.69
C ARG A 401 10.74 -7.13 56.52
N LEU A 402 10.52 -5.93 55.95
CA LEU A 402 10.59 -4.67 56.70
C LEU A 402 9.58 -4.62 57.84
N GLU A 403 8.34 -5.04 57.57
CA GLU A 403 7.26 -5.07 58.57
C GLU A 403 7.59 -6.03 59.72
N MET A 404 8.16 -7.21 59.42
CA MET A 404 8.63 -8.16 60.44
C MET A 404 9.79 -7.60 61.28
N ASN A 405 10.65 -6.76 60.69
CA ASN A 405 11.77 -6.14 61.38
C ASN A 405 11.37 -5.01 62.34
N VAL A 406 10.13 -4.50 62.26
CA VAL A 406 9.60 -3.51 63.21
C VAL A 406 9.61 -4.06 64.63
N ASP A 407 9.27 -5.34 64.79
CA ASP A 407 9.25 -5.98 66.11
C ASP A 407 10.65 -6.06 66.72
N HIS A 408 11.70 -6.21 65.91
CA HIS A 408 13.09 -6.18 66.37
C HIS A 408 13.49 -4.80 66.95
N TYR A 409 13.00 -3.72 66.34
CA TYR A 409 13.17 -2.37 66.89
C TYR A 409 12.43 -2.19 68.22
N LEU A 410 11.17 -2.66 68.29
CA LEU A 410 10.35 -2.54 69.49
C LEU A 410 10.91 -3.36 70.65
N ASP A 411 11.45 -4.54 70.39
CA ASP A 411 12.12 -5.37 71.40
C ASP A 411 13.33 -4.66 72.00
N TRP A 412 14.11 -3.94 71.18
CA TRP A 412 15.17 -3.07 71.69
C TRP A 412 14.59 -1.88 72.47
N TYR A 413 13.60 -1.19 71.92
CA TYR A 413 12.99 0.02 72.50
C TYR A 413 12.39 -0.25 73.89
N TYR A 414 11.71 -1.37 74.07
CA TYR A 414 11.14 -1.83 75.35
C TYR A 414 12.09 -2.77 76.13
N SER A 415 13.38 -2.84 75.78
CA SER A 415 14.36 -3.57 76.61
C SER A 415 14.91 -2.69 77.73
N LEU A 416 15.36 -3.32 78.81
CA LEU A 416 16.06 -2.63 79.91
C LEU A 416 17.28 -1.85 79.40
N VAL A 417 18.09 -2.45 78.52
CA VAL A 417 19.26 -1.81 77.91
C VAL A 417 18.82 -0.61 77.04
N GLY A 418 17.71 -0.75 76.32
CA GLY A 418 17.10 0.32 75.53
C GLY A 418 16.63 1.50 76.36
N GLU A 419 15.95 1.28 77.49
CA GLU A 419 15.52 2.35 78.41
C GLU A 419 16.72 3.16 78.94
N TYR A 420 17.75 2.50 79.49
CA TYR A 420 18.95 3.18 79.99
C TYR A 420 19.68 3.98 78.90
N THR A 421 19.74 3.43 77.68
CA THR A 421 20.36 4.11 76.54
C THR A 421 19.55 5.34 76.12
N ARG A 422 18.22 5.24 76.07
CA ARG A 422 17.32 6.36 75.72
C ARG A 422 17.38 7.47 76.77
N ILE A 423 17.43 7.16 78.06
CA ILE A 423 17.62 8.16 79.13
C ILE A 423 18.96 8.87 78.97
N GLY A 424 20.05 8.14 78.75
CA GLY A 424 21.38 8.73 78.53
C GLY A 424 21.41 9.67 77.32
N LYS A 425 20.83 9.24 76.19
CA LYS A 425 20.75 10.04 74.97
C LYS A 425 19.81 11.25 75.09
N LEU A 426 18.76 11.16 75.92
CA LEU A 426 17.88 12.29 76.23
C LEU A 426 18.63 13.40 76.98
N LEU A 427 19.44 13.05 77.98
CA LEU A 427 20.17 14.00 78.81
C LEU A 427 21.19 14.84 78.02
N ILE A 428 21.72 14.29 76.93
CA ILE A 428 22.67 14.98 76.04
C ILE A 428 21.99 15.59 74.79
N GLY A 429 20.66 15.50 74.67
CA GLY A 429 19.89 16.09 73.57
C GLY A 429 19.93 15.32 72.24
N GLU A 430 20.39 14.07 72.23
CA GLU A 430 20.59 13.25 71.02
C GLU A 430 19.54 12.13 70.84
N LEU A 431 18.52 12.06 71.71
CA LEU A 431 17.57 10.94 71.73
C LEU A 431 16.88 10.70 70.38
N GLU A 432 16.35 11.76 69.77
CA GLU A 432 15.59 11.63 68.52
C GLU A 432 16.46 11.09 67.38
N ALA A 433 17.65 11.66 67.19
CA ALA A 433 18.61 11.20 66.19
C ALA A 433 19.06 9.75 66.42
N PHE A 434 19.27 9.36 67.69
CA PHE A 434 19.67 8.01 68.03
C PHE A 434 18.55 6.98 67.84
N MET A 435 17.28 7.34 68.12
CA MET A 435 16.13 6.47 67.83
C MET A 435 15.93 6.29 66.33
N ILE A 436 16.17 7.32 65.52
CA ILE A 436 16.19 7.22 64.06
C ILE A 436 17.24 6.21 63.60
N GLU A 437 18.47 6.34 64.08
CA GLU A 437 19.58 5.44 63.73
C GLU A 437 19.27 3.98 64.11
N LYS A 438 18.68 3.77 65.31
CA LYS A 438 18.31 2.42 65.76
C LYS A 438 17.16 1.84 64.97
N LEU A 439 16.16 2.65 64.61
CA LEU A 439 15.07 2.21 63.74
C LEU A 439 15.59 1.82 62.37
N GLU A 440 16.49 2.61 61.78
CA GLU A 440 17.15 2.30 60.51
C GLU A 440 17.89 0.97 60.58
N GLN A 441 18.73 0.78 61.59
CA GLN A 441 19.48 -0.47 61.80
C GLN A 441 18.56 -1.69 61.94
N SER A 442 17.46 -1.56 62.69
CA SER A 442 16.49 -2.64 62.88
C SER A 442 15.74 -2.95 61.59
N LEU A 443 15.23 -1.94 60.87
CA LEU A 443 14.53 -2.12 59.59
C LEU A 443 15.43 -2.79 58.55
N MET A 444 16.72 -2.45 58.52
CA MET A 444 17.69 -3.02 57.58
C MET A 444 18.22 -4.41 57.98
N TYR A 445 17.75 -4.99 59.08
CA TYR A 445 18.17 -6.33 59.50
C TYR A 445 17.91 -7.36 58.39
N GLY A 446 18.96 -8.07 57.95
CA GLY A 446 18.87 -9.09 56.90
C GLY A 446 18.70 -8.57 55.47
N ASP A 447 18.92 -7.26 55.22
CA ASP A 447 18.82 -6.59 53.92
C ASP A 447 17.55 -6.95 53.12
N PRO A 448 16.37 -6.42 53.52
CA PRO A 448 15.08 -6.81 52.96
C PRO A 448 14.95 -6.72 51.44
N PHE A 449 15.73 -5.86 50.79
CA PHE A 449 15.64 -5.56 49.35
C PHE A 449 16.70 -6.24 48.49
N GLN A 450 17.60 -7.06 49.06
CA GLN A 450 18.69 -7.70 48.32
C GLN A 450 18.19 -8.48 47.08
N ASP A 451 17.19 -9.33 47.27
CA ASP A 451 16.59 -10.16 46.21
C ASP A 451 15.87 -9.31 45.15
N PHE A 452 15.21 -8.22 45.58
CA PHE A 452 14.54 -7.29 44.69
C PHE A 452 15.55 -6.53 43.82
N GLN A 453 16.67 -6.10 44.41
CA GLN A 453 17.73 -5.40 43.70
C GLN A 453 18.41 -6.31 42.65
N ALA A 454 18.67 -7.58 42.99
CA ALA A 454 19.20 -8.54 42.05
C ALA A 454 18.28 -8.78 40.83
N LEU A 455 16.97 -8.87 41.05
CA LEU A 455 15.98 -8.99 39.97
C LEU A 455 15.85 -7.71 39.14
N LEU A 456 15.96 -6.53 39.77
CA LEU A 456 15.94 -5.25 39.08
C LEU A 456 17.16 -5.10 38.15
N ASP A 457 18.35 -5.49 38.62
CA ASP A 457 19.60 -5.45 37.84
C ASP A 457 19.56 -6.47 36.68
N ASP A 458 19.03 -7.67 36.91
CA ASP A 458 18.79 -8.68 35.85
C ASP A 458 17.81 -8.17 34.79
N LEU A 459 16.72 -7.52 35.20
CA LEU A 459 15.75 -6.92 34.29
C LEU A 459 16.43 -5.84 33.43
N VAL A 460 17.13 -4.89 34.05
CA VAL A 460 17.80 -3.78 33.34
C VAL A 460 18.83 -4.31 32.34
N SER A 461 19.65 -5.28 32.73
CA SER A 461 20.65 -5.89 31.85
C SER A 461 20.02 -6.68 30.69
N THR A 462 18.96 -7.45 30.96
CA THR A 462 18.19 -8.17 29.92
C THR A 462 17.56 -7.21 28.92
N HIS A 463 17.02 -6.09 29.39
CA HIS A 463 16.49 -5.03 28.54
C HIS A 463 17.56 -4.38 27.67
N GLN A 464 18.73 -4.05 28.24
CA GLN A 464 19.85 -3.48 27.50
C GLN A 464 20.35 -4.44 26.42
N ALA A 465 20.45 -5.73 26.73
CA ALA A 465 20.84 -6.77 25.76
C ALA A 465 19.80 -6.92 24.63
N ALA A 466 18.51 -6.88 24.95
CA ALA A 466 17.44 -6.92 23.96
C ALA A 466 17.47 -5.69 23.03
N ALA A 467 17.69 -4.50 23.59
CA ALA A 467 17.82 -3.25 22.82
C ALA A 467 19.02 -3.30 21.88
N HIS A 468 20.17 -3.77 22.35
CA HIS A 468 21.37 -3.94 21.53
C HIS A 468 21.14 -4.95 20.39
N THR A 469 20.55 -6.11 20.71
CA THR A 469 20.24 -7.15 19.73
C THR A 469 19.29 -6.65 18.64
N TYR A 470 18.29 -5.86 19.03
CA TYR A 470 17.38 -5.21 18.09
C TYR A 470 18.12 -4.21 17.21
N GLN A 471 18.96 -3.34 17.77
CA GLN A 471 19.72 -2.33 17.02
C GLN A 471 20.64 -2.97 15.96
N GLU A 472 21.38 -4.01 16.32
CA GLU A 472 22.22 -4.75 15.37
C GLU A 472 21.40 -5.39 14.24
N THR A 473 20.27 -6.00 14.60
CA THR A 473 19.40 -6.68 13.64
C THR A 473 18.72 -5.68 12.71
N ALA A 474 18.25 -4.55 13.24
CA ALA A 474 17.66 -3.45 12.49
C ALA A 474 18.67 -2.85 11.51
N GLN A 475 19.91 -2.58 11.96
CA GLN A 475 20.98 -2.11 11.08
C GLN A 475 21.26 -3.11 9.95
N ARG A 476 21.31 -4.41 10.24
CA ARG A 476 21.51 -5.45 9.23
C ARG A 476 20.37 -5.49 8.20
N ILE A 477 19.11 -5.46 8.67
CA ILE A 477 17.92 -5.43 7.81
C ILE A 477 17.94 -4.18 6.93
N MET A 478 18.22 -3.02 7.51
CA MET A 478 18.29 -1.74 6.79
C MET A 478 19.41 -1.75 5.75
N GLN A 479 20.62 -2.23 6.07
CA GLN A 479 21.73 -2.32 5.11
C GLN A 479 21.41 -3.27 3.95
N ALA A 480 20.82 -4.43 4.22
CA ALA A 480 20.49 -5.42 3.20
C ALA A 480 19.35 -4.99 2.26
N ASN A 481 18.43 -4.17 2.76
CA ASN A 481 17.24 -3.73 2.04
C ASN A 481 17.32 -2.28 1.52
N ARG A 482 18.43 -1.58 1.76
CA ARG A 482 18.67 -0.22 1.26
C ARG A 482 18.63 -0.21 -0.26
N LEU A 483 17.92 0.75 -0.82
CA LEU A 483 17.95 1.07 -2.23
C LEU A 483 18.71 2.37 -2.40
N ASP A 484 19.76 2.35 -3.23
CA ASP A 484 20.34 3.59 -3.71
C ASP A 484 19.33 4.27 -4.65
N PRO A 485 19.29 5.62 -4.68
CA PRO A 485 18.42 6.35 -5.59
C PRO A 485 18.82 6.01 -7.03
N SER A 486 18.13 5.03 -7.61
CA SER A 486 18.26 4.66 -9.03
C SER A 486 17.36 5.57 -9.87
N ASP A 487 17.68 5.73 -11.15
CA ASP A 487 16.88 6.47 -12.15
C ASP A 487 15.45 5.92 -12.35
N ASN A 488 15.05 4.86 -11.65
CA ASN A 488 13.70 4.32 -11.72
C ASN A 488 12.73 5.10 -10.83
N PRO A 489 11.52 5.41 -11.31
CA PRO A 489 10.52 6.12 -10.53
C PRO A 489 10.11 5.32 -9.27
N ILE A 490 10.23 5.97 -8.12
CA ILE A 490 9.99 5.41 -6.79
C ILE A 490 8.59 5.81 -6.31
N GLN A 491 7.81 4.86 -5.79
CA GLN A 491 6.54 5.14 -5.09
C GLN A 491 6.64 4.70 -3.64
N VAL A 492 6.50 5.65 -2.70
CA VAL A 492 6.52 5.40 -1.26
C VAL A 492 5.15 4.89 -0.81
N ILE A 493 5.09 3.66 -0.32
CA ILE A 493 3.84 3.03 0.14
C ILE A 493 3.63 3.23 1.63
N GLN A 494 4.73 3.33 2.37
CA GLN A 494 4.71 3.47 3.81
C GLN A 494 5.91 4.31 4.23
N GLN A 495 5.65 5.26 5.13
CA GLN A 495 6.65 6.19 5.64
C GLN A 495 6.70 6.07 7.15
N THR A 496 7.90 5.94 7.67
CA THR A 496 8.20 5.88 9.10
C THR A 496 9.45 6.71 9.36
N THR A 497 9.59 7.31 10.54
CA THR A 497 10.80 8.07 10.84
C THR A 497 11.94 7.14 11.24
N LEU A 498 13.18 7.59 10.99
CA LEU A 498 14.37 6.87 11.45
C LEU A 498 14.37 6.71 12.98
N GLN A 499 13.79 7.70 13.68
CA GLN A 499 13.66 7.65 15.13
C GLN A 499 12.67 6.57 15.57
N ASP A 500 11.52 6.41 14.93
CA ASP A 500 10.55 5.36 15.32
C ASP A 500 11.08 3.93 15.08
N VAL A 501 12.07 3.77 14.19
CA VAL A 501 12.71 2.48 13.88
C VAL A 501 13.91 2.21 14.76
N ILE A 502 14.76 3.21 14.98
CA ILE A 502 15.99 3.05 15.76
C ILE A 502 15.73 3.18 17.25
N ASN A 503 14.81 4.06 17.62
CA ASN A 503 14.43 4.25 19.00
C ASN A 503 13.42 3.14 19.31
N PRO A 504 13.81 2.14 20.11
CA PRO A 504 12.83 1.17 20.49
C PRO A 504 11.77 1.91 21.30
N ILE A 505 10.50 1.56 21.13
CA ILE A 505 9.54 1.65 22.25
C ILE A 505 10.01 0.63 23.29
N VAL A 506 11.21 0.86 23.82
CA VAL A 506 11.62 0.44 25.14
C VAL A 506 11.05 1.57 25.98
N PRO A 507 10.05 1.30 26.83
CA PRO A 507 9.59 2.30 27.78
C PRO A 507 10.84 2.85 28.48
N HIS A 508 11.12 4.14 28.34
CA HIS A 508 12.15 4.85 29.12
C HIS A 508 12.01 4.57 30.63
N ASP A 509 10.83 4.14 31.00
CA ASP A 509 10.35 3.76 32.31
C ASP A 509 11.13 2.60 32.93
N VAL A 510 11.48 1.53 32.20
CA VAL A 510 12.23 0.40 32.82
C VAL A 510 13.68 0.76 33.12
N ILE A 511 14.32 1.53 32.23
CA ILE A 511 15.71 1.96 32.40
C ILE A 511 15.84 3.04 33.48
N SER A 512 14.78 3.83 33.70
CA SER A 512 14.73 4.89 34.72
C SER A 512 14.25 4.40 36.09
N LEU A 513 13.69 3.19 36.18
CA LEU A 513 13.20 2.62 37.44
C LEU A 513 14.26 2.60 38.56
N PRO A 514 15.53 2.20 38.32
CA PRO A 514 16.58 2.29 39.35
C PRO A 514 16.86 3.73 39.79
N TYR A 515 16.83 4.69 38.86
CA TYR A 515 17.06 6.11 39.16
C TYR A 515 15.91 6.73 39.97
N ARG A 516 14.67 6.33 39.68
CA ARG A 516 13.46 6.79 40.40
C ARG A 516 13.33 6.17 41.78
N LEU A 517 13.76 4.92 41.94
CA LEU A 517 13.69 4.19 43.21
C LEU A 517 14.89 4.45 44.13
N GLY A 518 16.03 4.92 43.62
CA GLY A 518 17.26 4.98 44.44
C GLY A 518 18.36 5.95 44.01
N GLY A 519 18.17 6.88 43.08
CA GLY A 519 19.13 7.96 42.83
C GLY A 519 20.54 7.55 42.36
N GLY A 520 20.75 6.32 41.86
CA GLY A 520 22.03 5.86 41.31
C GLY A 520 22.10 4.35 41.08
N THR A 521 23.07 3.90 40.28
CA THR A 521 23.24 2.50 39.81
C THR A 521 24.08 1.61 40.74
N VAL A 522 24.16 1.93 42.04
CA VAL A 522 25.04 1.22 42.97
C VAL A 522 24.21 0.36 43.93
N ALA A 523 24.63 -0.88 44.15
CA ALA A 523 24.06 -1.79 45.15
C ALA A 523 23.94 -1.06 46.52
N GLY A 524 22.73 -1.00 47.08
CA GLY A 524 22.40 -0.29 48.32
C GLY A 524 21.65 1.04 48.15
N ALA A 525 21.60 1.62 46.95
CA ALA A 525 20.95 2.92 46.72
C ALA A 525 19.41 2.86 46.83
N VAL A 526 18.79 1.76 46.40
CA VAL A 526 17.34 1.53 46.55
C VAL A 526 16.98 1.31 48.03
N THR A 527 17.70 0.45 48.74
CA THR A 527 17.48 0.19 50.17
C THR A 527 17.59 1.46 51.00
N ALA A 528 18.62 2.29 50.75
CA ALA A 528 18.81 3.55 51.45
C ALA A 528 17.70 4.57 51.14
N ALA A 529 17.23 4.64 49.89
CA ALA A 529 16.16 5.56 49.50
C ALA A 529 14.81 5.17 50.11
N VAL A 530 14.46 3.88 50.12
CA VAL A 530 13.21 3.40 50.73
C VAL A 530 13.23 3.62 52.24
N THR A 531 14.29 3.19 52.93
CA THR A 531 14.43 3.35 54.38
C THR A 531 14.49 4.82 54.78
N GLY A 532 15.25 5.65 54.05
CA GLY A 532 15.30 7.09 54.25
C GLY A 532 13.95 7.78 54.08
N LYS A 533 13.11 7.31 53.13
CA LYS A 533 11.75 7.82 52.93
C LYS A 533 10.80 7.43 54.08
N ILE A 534 10.91 6.21 54.60
CA ILE A 534 10.17 5.76 55.79
C ILE A 534 10.53 6.63 57.01
N ILE A 535 11.84 6.79 57.26
CA ILE A 535 12.36 7.62 58.36
C ILE A 535 11.91 9.08 58.21
N GLY A 536 12.02 9.65 57.00
CA GLY A 536 11.60 11.01 56.71
C GLY A 536 10.10 11.25 56.96
N LYS A 537 9.25 10.28 56.60
CA LYS A 537 7.80 10.34 56.89
C LYS A 537 7.51 10.21 58.38
N LEU A 538 8.21 9.36 59.11
CA LEU A 538 8.06 9.22 60.57
C LEU A 538 8.47 10.51 61.30
N ALA A 539 9.58 11.13 60.89
CA ALA A 539 10.03 12.42 61.40
C ALA A 539 9.03 13.54 61.07
N GLY A 540 8.54 13.60 59.82
CA GLY A 540 7.54 14.58 59.38
C GLY A 540 6.21 14.47 60.10
N LYS A 541 5.81 13.26 60.52
CA LYS A 541 4.62 13.01 61.35
C LYS A 541 4.88 13.22 62.86
N ASN A 542 6.08 13.63 63.27
CA ASN A 542 6.50 13.81 64.66
C ASN A 542 6.34 12.55 65.55
N ILE A 543 6.26 11.35 64.97
CA ILE A 543 5.99 10.10 65.71
C ILE A 543 7.12 9.81 66.72
N LEU A 544 8.38 9.92 66.29
CA LEU A 544 9.56 9.72 67.15
C LEU A 544 9.72 10.81 68.21
N LYS A 545 9.34 12.06 67.89
CA LYS A 545 9.32 13.17 68.84
C LYS A 545 8.27 13.00 69.91
N LEU A 546 7.09 12.50 69.57
CA LEU A 546 6.03 12.17 70.53
C LEU A 546 6.45 11.03 71.46
N ALA A 547 7.08 9.99 70.90
CA ALA A 547 7.68 8.90 71.69
C ALA A 547 8.77 9.40 72.65
N ALA A 548 9.68 10.27 72.20
CA ALA A 548 10.67 10.93 73.05
C ALA A 548 10.03 11.79 74.17
N SER A 549 8.95 12.49 73.85
CA SER A 549 8.22 13.36 74.79
C SER A 549 7.47 12.56 75.86
N ALA A 550 6.98 11.37 75.54
CA ALA A 550 6.36 10.46 76.49
C ALA A 550 7.40 9.97 77.53
N LEU A 551 8.61 9.60 77.08
CA LEU A 551 9.72 9.23 77.97
C LEU A 551 10.08 10.37 78.93
N PHE A 552 10.20 11.61 78.43
CA PHE A 552 10.49 12.77 79.28
C PHE A 552 9.47 12.94 80.43
N LYS A 553 8.18 12.71 80.16
CA LYS A 553 7.11 12.77 81.18
C LYS A 553 7.22 11.66 82.22
N ILE A 554 7.60 10.45 81.82
CA ILE A 554 7.78 9.29 82.71
C ILE A 554 9.07 9.48 83.55
N THR A 555 10.16 9.96 82.95
CA THR A 555 11.42 10.24 83.65
C THR A 555 11.30 11.44 84.59
N ALA A 556 10.54 12.49 84.26
CA ALA A 556 10.23 13.57 85.19
C ALA A 556 9.51 13.07 86.45
N GLY A 557 8.66 12.03 86.32
CA GLY A 557 8.08 11.30 87.45
C GLY A 557 9.10 10.48 88.26
N LYS A 558 10.11 9.86 87.60
CA LYS A 558 11.21 9.15 88.27
C LYS A 558 12.17 10.10 89.01
N VAL A 559 12.41 11.31 88.51
CA VAL A 559 13.36 12.28 89.11
C VAL A 559 12.74 13.09 90.26
N ALA A 560 11.42 13.28 90.29
CA ALA A 560 10.73 13.83 91.46
C ALA A 560 10.93 12.96 92.72
N GLY A 561 11.22 11.66 92.56
CA GLY A 561 11.53 10.74 93.66
C GLY A 561 13.02 10.63 94.03
N ALA A 562 13.95 11.11 93.20
CA ALA A 562 15.39 10.88 93.39
C ALA A 562 16.17 12.07 93.98
N ALA A 563 15.52 13.21 94.25
CA ALA A 563 16.15 14.42 94.79
C ALA A 563 15.84 14.70 96.29
N ALA A 564 15.22 13.77 97.02
CA ALA A 564 14.92 13.94 98.45
C ALA A 564 15.85 13.07 99.30
N SER A 565 17.08 13.55 99.52
CA SER A 565 17.89 13.07 100.63
C SER A 565 17.34 13.65 101.94
N VAL A 566 17.00 12.75 102.87
CA VAL A 566 16.87 12.96 104.32
C VAL A 566 15.86 14.04 104.79
N GLY A 567 14.68 13.59 105.25
CA GLY A 567 13.89 14.31 106.27
C GLY A 567 12.39 14.49 105.98
N ALA A 568 11.57 13.79 106.77
CA ALA A 568 10.19 14.12 107.16
C ALA A 568 9.10 14.34 106.07
N GLY A 569 8.26 13.32 105.88
CA GLY A 569 6.79 13.44 105.95
C GLY A 569 6.01 14.05 104.78
N ALA A 570 4.87 13.41 104.50
CA ALA A 570 3.72 13.87 103.70
C ALA A 570 3.72 13.60 102.19
N VAL A 571 3.05 12.49 101.88
CA VAL A 571 2.23 12.22 100.68
C VAL A 571 1.63 13.49 100.10
N THR A 572 1.94 13.79 98.83
CA THR A 572 1.06 14.58 97.96
C THR A 572 1.07 13.96 96.57
N GLY A 573 0.16 13.00 96.36
CA GLY A 573 -0.29 12.65 95.02
C GLY A 573 -1.26 13.72 94.50
N ALA A 574 -1.39 13.76 93.18
CA ALA A 574 -2.32 14.58 92.40
C ALA A 574 -1.89 16.02 92.07
N ALA A 575 -1.14 16.14 90.98
CA ALA A 575 -1.31 17.15 89.93
C ALA A 575 -0.36 16.72 88.80
N ILE A 576 -0.82 16.27 87.64
CA ILE A 576 -1.06 17.13 86.48
C ILE A 576 -2.03 16.37 85.57
N GLY A 577 -3.26 16.87 85.45
CA GLY A 577 -4.26 16.38 84.53
C GLY A 577 -4.69 17.50 83.60
N SER A 578 -4.33 17.34 82.32
CA SER A 578 -5.02 17.83 81.11
C SER A 578 -5.15 19.33 80.84
N VAL A 579 -4.56 19.79 79.73
CA VAL A 579 -5.12 20.88 78.91
C VAL A 579 -4.76 20.69 77.42
N ALA A 580 -5.59 19.96 76.65
CA ALA A 580 -5.99 20.23 75.26
C ALA A 580 -6.65 18.98 74.58
N PRO A 581 -7.67 19.15 73.71
CA PRO A 581 -8.57 18.09 73.27
C PRO A 581 -8.15 17.42 71.95
N GLY A 582 -8.28 16.09 71.87
CA GLY A 582 -8.17 15.31 70.64
C GLY A 582 -7.50 13.95 70.85
N ALA A 583 -8.31 12.88 70.92
CA ALA A 583 -7.95 11.46 71.03
C ALA A 583 -7.29 10.97 72.34
N GLY A 584 -8.14 10.73 73.34
CA GLY A 584 -8.22 9.41 73.98
C GLY A 584 -7.11 8.97 74.94
N THR A 585 -7.00 9.63 76.10
CA THR A 585 -6.43 9.02 77.32
C THR A 585 -7.23 7.81 77.76
N VAL A 586 -6.64 6.62 77.69
CA VAL A 586 -6.77 5.61 78.73
C VAL A 586 -5.36 5.15 78.97
N ILE A 587 -4.73 5.59 80.06
CA ILE A 587 -3.75 4.89 80.90
C ILE A 587 -3.12 5.93 81.82
N GLY A 588 -3.71 6.00 83.02
CA GLY A 588 -3.27 6.86 84.11
C GLY A 588 -4.03 6.60 85.40
N ALA A 589 -4.75 5.48 85.51
CA ALA A 589 -5.60 5.17 86.67
C ALA A 589 -5.53 3.69 87.11
N ALA A 590 -4.51 2.93 86.69
CA ALA A 590 -4.40 1.52 87.06
C ALA A 590 -2.99 1.06 87.46
N VAL A 591 -2.20 1.90 88.14
CA VAL A 591 -1.12 1.44 89.05
C VAL A 591 -0.93 2.49 90.15
N GLY A 592 -1.88 2.53 91.09
CA GLY A 592 -1.84 3.40 92.27
C GLY A 592 -1.62 2.65 93.58
N GLY A 593 -1.26 1.37 93.55
CA GLY A 593 -1.13 0.59 94.77
C GLY A 593 -0.51 -0.77 94.53
N ILE A 594 0.81 -0.82 94.62
CA ILE A 594 1.66 -1.86 95.23
C ILE A 594 3.09 -1.34 95.06
N ILE A 595 3.75 -0.99 96.17
CA ILE A 595 5.18 -1.14 96.48
C ILE A 595 5.37 -0.43 97.83
N GLY A 596 5.23 -1.22 98.90
CA GLY A 596 5.69 -0.88 100.24
C GLY A 596 6.43 -2.08 100.77
N GLY A 597 7.74 -2.16 100.52
CA GLY A 597 8.59 -3.24 101.02
C GLY A 597 9.87 -3.44 100.21
N LEU A 598 10.98 -2.97 100.77
CA LEU A 598 12.40 -3.25 100.47
C LEU A 598 12.73 -4.42 99.51
N GLY A 599 13.41 -4.12 98.39
CA GLY A 599 14.17 -5.10 97.59
C GLY A 599 14.35 -4.75 96.10
N ALA A 600 15.55 -4.31 95.71
CA ALA A 600 16.14 -4.24 94.36
C ALA A 600 15.48 -3.35 93.26
N GLY A 601 16.17 -2.26 92.88
CA GLY A 601 15.76 -1.32 91.81
C GLY A 601 15.60 -1.91 90.41
N ILE A 602 16.11 -3.11 90.14
CA ILE A 602 16.01 -3.77 88.82
C ILE A 602 14.61 -4.40 88.60
N ALA A 603 13.92 -4.81 89.67
CA ALA A 603 12.60 -5.46 89.55
C ALA A 603 11.47 -4.45 89.29
N VAL A 604 11.58 -3.24 89.83
CA VAL A 604 10.61 -2.15 89.64
C VAL A 604 10.72 -1.57 88.22
N ASP A 605 11.93 -1.40 87.70
CA ASP A 605 12.15 -0.95 86.31
C ASP A 605 11.56 -1.96 85.31
N LYS A 606 11.82 -3.26 85.49
CA LYS A 606 11.26 -4.30 84.61
C LYS A 606 9.73 -4.32 84.60
N MET A 607 9.08 -4.12 85.75
CA MET A 607 7.61 -4.12 85.85
C MET A 607 6.98 -2.88 85.19
N LEU A 608 7.64 -1.72 85.25
CA LEU A 608 7.18 -0.49 84.59
C LEU A 608 7.33 -0.58 83.07
N ILE A 609 8.43 -1.18 82.59
CA ILE A 609 8.66 -1.44 81.17
C ILE A 609 7.62 -2.42 80.62
N GLU A 610 7.38 -3.55 81.29
CA GLU A 610 6.38 -4.55 80.86
C GLU A 610 4.97 -3.95 80.81
N LEU A 611 4.66 -2.99 81.69
CA LEU A 611 3.39 -2.27 81.69
C LEU A 611 3.28 -1.26 80.54
N GLU A 612 4.31 -0.44 80.32
CA GLU A 612 4.39 0.52 79.21
C GLU A 612 4.33 -0.21 77.87
N GLU A 613 5.05 -1.32 77.75
CA GLU A 613 5.06 -2.19 76.58
C GLU A 613 3.67 -2.74 76.29
N LYS A 614 2.99 -3.34 77.28
CA LYS A 614 1.65 -3.92 77.11
C LYS A 614 0.57 -2.92 76.66
N ILE A 615 0.85 -1.64 76.83
CA ILE A 615 -0.09 -0.53 76.63
C ILE A 615 0.20 0.23 75.34
N SER A 616 1.47 0.55 75.09
CA SER A 616 1.88 1.49 74.03
C SER A 616 2.60 0.82 72.87
N ARG A 617 3.10 -0.43 73.03
CA ARG A 617 3.82 -1.16 71.98
C ARG A 617 2.99 -1.29 70.72
N GLU A 618 1.74 -1.72 70.82
CA GLU A 618 0.88 -1.92 69.65
C GLU A 618 0.54 -0.62 68.91
N GLN A 619 0.31 0.48 69.64
CA GLN A 619 0.05 1.77 69.01
C GLN A 619 1.28 2.26 68.23
N PHE A 620 2.46 2.21 68.86
CA PHE A 620 3.70 2.64 68.23
C PHE A 620 4.09 1.75 67.04
N ARG A 621 3.88 0.43 67.19
CA ARG A 621 4.00 -0.55 66.10
C ARG A 621 3.13 -0.18 64.91
N ASN A 622 1.85 0.08 65.14
CA ASN A 622 0.90 0.42 64.08
C ASN A 622 1.24 1.74 63.38
N GLU A 623 1.77 2.73 64.10
CA GLU A 623 2.23 3.99 63.49
C GLU A 623 3.42 3.77 62.54
N ILE A 624 4.38 2.92 62.92
CA ILE A 624 5.51 2.54 62.06
C ILE A 624 5.02 1.74 60.84
N LEU A 625 4.17 0.73 61.05
CA LEU A 625 3.60 -0.08 59.97
C LEU A 625 2.76 0.74 59.00
N THR A 626 2.00 1.72 59.48
CA THR A 626 1.22 2.62 58.61
C THR A 626 2.14 3.40 57.68
N VAL A 627 3.28 3.91 58.17
CA VAL A 627 4.24 4.61 57.31
C VAL A 627 4.92 3.67 56.32
N ILE A 628 5.27 2.44 56.74
CA ILE A 628 5.82 1.42 55.83
C ILE A 628 4.82 1.11 54.71
N GLN A 629 3.54 0.94 55.05
CA GLN A 629 2.49 0.66 54.08
C GLN A 629 2.23 1.83 53.12
N GLU A 630 2.27 3.07 53.61
CA GLU A 630 2.23 4.25 52.72
C GLU A 630 3.38 4.23 51.72
N VAL A 631 4.60 3.97 52.17
CA VAL A 631 5.77 3.90 51.29
C VAL A 631 5.68 2.72 50.31
N ARG A 632 5.16 1.57 50.74
CA ARG A 632 4.86 0.41 49.88
C ARG A 632 3.91 0.79 48.76
N THR A 633 2.81 1.50 49.06
CA THR A 633 1.83 1.92 48.03
C THR A 633 2.42 2.93 47.06
N GLU A 634 3.22 3.90 47.54
CA GLU A 634 3.85 4.90 46.68
C GLU A 634 4.86 4.28 45.70
N ILE A 635 5.65 3.31 46.15
CA ILE A 635 6.63 2.63 45.30
C ILE A 635 5.96 1.69 44.31
N LYS A 636 4.91 0.96 44.73
CA LYS A 636 4.10 0.16 43.80
C LYS A 636 3.47 1.02 42.71
N ALA A 637 2.96 2.20 43.05
CA ALA A 637 2.39 3.11 42.06
C ALA A 637 3.44 3.55 41.01
N GLN A 638 4.70 3.70 41.40
CA GLN A 638 5.78 4.02 40.46
C GLN A 638 6.05 2.87 39.48
N ILE A 639 5.93 1.61 39.91
CA ILE A 639 6.11 0.40 39.07
C ILE A 639 4.90 0.18 38.13
N VAL A 640 3.68 0.53 38.57
CA VAL A 640 2.44 0.35 37.79
C VAL A 640 2.24 1.43 36.73
N ILE A 641 2.62 2.69 36.99
CA ILE A 641 2.55 3.76 36.00
C ILE A 641 3.38 3.40 34.75
N ASP A 642 4.46 2.65 34.93
CA ASP A 642 5.31 2.10 33.86
C ASP A 642 4.63 0.98 33.04
N HIS A 643 3.40 0.55 33.39
CA HIS A 643 2.61 -0.43 32.63
C HIS A 643 1.74 0.23 31.56
N ALA A 644 1.05 1.32 31.93
CA ALA A 644 0.08 1.98 31.07
C ALA A 644 0.73 2.73 29.90
N SER A 645 1.94 3.25 30.07
CA SER A 645 2.72 3.93 29.02
C SER A 645 3.28 3.00 27.94
N SER A 646 3.25 1.68 28.15
CA SER A 646 3.82 0.67 27.25
C SER A 646 2.80 0.00 26.31
N ALA A 647 1.51 0.31 26.48
CA ALA A 647 0.40 -0.28 25.73
C ALA A 647 -0.20 0.63 24.65
N ASP A 648 0.19 1.91 24.61
CA ASP A 648 -0.10 2.88 23.55
C ASP A 648 1.11 3.00 22.60
#